data_AF-A0A2E7L4U3-F1
#
_entry.id   AF-A0A2E7L4U3-F1
#
_cell.length_a   1.000
_cell.length_b   1.000
_cell.length_c   1.000
_cell.angle_alpha   90.00
_cell.angle_beta   90.00
_cell.angle_gamma   90.00
#
_symmetry.space_group_name_H-M   'P 1'
#
loop_
_entity.id
_entity.type
_entity.pdbx_description
1 polymer ?
#
loop_
_entity_poly.entity_id
_entity_poly.type
_entity_poly.pdbx_seq_one_letter_code
_entity_poly.pdbx_strand_id
1 'polypeptide(L)'
;MEVIEIAFIFLFAGNSPMLDQLHKQTATLLFAGVLLFAVSPLWGTDYAASVLRDQPISYLRFEESAGTQLQDAATASDGTPAIAMHDLVQAVPGALRTAGAAPNHSARFTGTSFVEANAQPDLFEFHTAISIEFWIRPTAGGERTQCFISKGEFTRTNCNYYVVYFQDAAKSGRLRFGIADGHVDQTSRLDEGVFTHVVVTFDAKLTGNNTRLYINGRLDAEKRIEGQPRDTTGTPLSIGALLYDLPQQPRIQFFVGELDEIAFYDSVLPESRVAAHYAQGSPPVIFESAVRPILARACFSCHGENQEAELDLRTVTSMLRGGQNGPVIARGAAAQSMLLERINFNEMPPADFPQQLSVKERRLIELWIDGGCQAQEAVTLPPPVSLVKADERQHWAFQPVRSPVPPPVSSANQQSVRTPVDAFIQARLSRQGLTLAPDADRMRLARRLFIDLIGLPPPRSRVEAFREDQRPDAVARLVDELLASPQFGIRWGRHWLDVVGYTDTISFDDDYGPPIGFVKGKWRYRDYVISSFNQDKVTSRFLTEQLAGDQLVDWQNAERYTPEIIESLVATGYLRCCEDISKEDPRPFIIWSVLHDSVEQIGTSLLGLTLNCARCHTHKFEPLPQRDYYRLMAILTPALNPAIWKDPQQRALPDVAPARLAEIKQHNAAVDERVKQQQAVIDRIRSQCENTLREAKLVALSGIDHEAVRVAFKLAADKRDAQQKELVATHSEALKVTPEEIGAALSVTERREIERSTKAIETANGQRLTHGWIHAMYDVGAPPPTRLFQQGSYLNPRREIAAGFLEVLSRHDLTSYLAQVPPATGSGYRLALARWMTDPSSPASGLVLRVMVNRIWGTLMGAHIVATPDNLGLSGATPSHPDLLDWLARDLRRDGSWKQRIRQITASSVYRQASFGSHPGLTRARGIDPDNRLYWRSRLRRVEAEVLRDSILSAAGQLEMSMGGPPVPLEYLPTGEVLVARKGLEKPSARQRRSVYLLNRRIYNPSFLSVFDKPIVTGSVCQRPASAVALQSLSMLNDQFVVEQARHLAARVAATASSTTAQIEQLFWLTLSRSPAASELKFCQQMLRDQVQLHRASKSAAADALAELCQAILNLNEQLYLE
;
A
#
# COMPACT_ATOMS: atom_id res chain seq x y z
N MET A 1 21.01 27.92 -31.51
CA MET A 1 21.93 26.81 -31.91
C MET A 1 23.40 27.15 -31.68
N GLU A 2 23.85 28.40 -31.75
CA GLU A 2 25.27 28.77 -31.50
C GLU A 2 25.72 28.76 -30.02
N VAL A 3 24.80 28.60 -29.06
CA VAL A 3 25.14 28.50 -27.61
C VAL A 3 25.48 27.07 -27.19
N ILE A 4 25.20 26.07 -28.03
CA ILE A 4 25.35 24.64 -27.70
C ILE A 4 26.76 24.13 -28.05
N GLU A 5 27.48 24.77 -28.97
CA GLU A 5 28.85 24.34 -29.36
C GLU A 5 29.95 24.74 -28.38
N ILE A 6 29.77 25.79 -27.58
CA ILE A 6 30.80 26.25 -26.62
C ILE A 6 30.81 25.38 -25.34
N ALA A 7 29.70 24.73 -25.01
CA ALA A 7 29.59 23.89 -23.81
C ALA A 7 30.33 22.54 -23.93
N PHE A 8 30.59 22.06 -25.14
CA PHE A 8 31.22 20.75 -25.36
C PHE A 8 32.75 20.73 -25.20
N ILE A 9 33.41 21.89 -25.25
CA ILE A 9 34.88 21.99 -25.22
C ILE A 9 35.45 22.01 -23.78
N PHE A 10 34.64 22.28 -22.75
CA PHE A 10 35.12 22.42 -21.36
C PHE A 10 35.03 21.15 -20.49
N LEU A 11 34.52 20.04 -21.01
CA LEU A 11 34.31 18.79 -20.24
C LEU A 11 35.58 17.92 -20.03
N PHE A 12 36.75 18.33 -20.51
CA PHE A 12 37.99 17.52 -20.45
C PHE A 12 39.26 18.25 -19.94
N ALA A 13 39.18 19.05 -18.87
CA ALA A 13 40.38 19.47 -18.15
C ALA A 13 40.13 19.65 -16.64
N GLY A 14 40.91 18.94 -15.82
CA GLY A 14 40.73 18.82 -14.38
C GLY A 14 41.21 20.00 -13.53
N ASN A 15 40.69 20.01 -12.30
CA ASN A 15 41.15 20.71 -11.08
C ASN A 15 41.60 22.17 -11.23
N SER A 16 40.67 23.09 -10.98
CA SER A 16 41.02 24.47 -10.60
C SER A 16 39.95 25.10 -9.68
N PRO A 17 40.30 25.99 -8.72
CA PRO A 17 39.38 26.61 -7.75
C PRO A 17 38.27 27.47 -8.37
N MET A 18 38.31 27.70 -9.69
CA MET A 18 37.29 28.43 -10.44
C MET A 18 35.93 27.70 -10.50
N LEU A 19 35.91 26.36 -10.31
CA LEU A 19 34.69 25.54 -10.31
C LEU A 19 33.77 25.82 -9.11
N ASP A 20 34.34 26.26 -7.97
CA ASP A 20 33.58 26.57 -6.76
C ASP A 20 32.94 27.98 -6.83
N GLN A 21 33.56 28.87 -7.61
CA GLN A 21 33.03 30.19 -7.92
C GLN A 21 31.99 30.12 -9.07
N LEU A 22 32.20 29.22 -10.04
CA LEU A 22 31.20 28.95 -11.08
C LEU A 22 29.99 28.18 -10.52
N HIS A 23 30.15 27.25 -9.57
CA HIS A 23 28.99 26.62 -8.89
C HIS A 23 28.15 27.62 -8.11
N LYS A 24 28.77 28.64 -7.50
CA LYS A 24 28.04 29.74 -6.86
C LYS A 24 27.33 30.61 -7.89
N GLN A 25 27.91 30.83 -9.07
CA GLN A 25 27.29 31.66 -10.12
C GLN A 25 26.25 30.90 -10.97
N THR A 26 26.41 29.60 -11.24
CA THR A 26 25.40 28.76 -11.92
C THR A 26 24.26 28.37 -10.99
N ALA A 27 24.50 28.19 -9.68
CA ALA A 27 23.41 28.11 -8.70
C ALA A 27 22.64 29.44 -8.61
N THR A 28 23.30 30.59 -8.79
CA THR A 28 22.63 31.90 -8.85
C THR A 28 21.84 32.08 -10.15
N LEU A 29 22.30 31.53 -11.29
CA LEU A 29 21.59 31.59 -12.58
C LEU A 29 20.46 30.57 -12.71
N LEU A 30 20.56 29.38 -12.10
CA LEU A 30 19.46 28.41 -12.00
C LEU A 30 18.42 28.83 -10.94
N PHE A 31 18.81 29.54 -9.88
CA PHE A 31 17.86 30.25 -9.02
C PHE A 31 17.21 31.44 -9.73
N ALA A 32 17.95 32.19 -10.55
CA ALA A 32 17.39 33.32 -11.30
C ALA A 32 16.40 32.88 -12.39
N GLY A 33 16.59 31.70 -13.01
CA GLY A 33 15.65 31.13 -13.98
C GLY A 33 14.28 30.75 -13.41
N VAL A 34 14.18 30.57 -12.09
CA VAL A 34 12.91 30.32 -11.38
C VAL A 34 12.44 31.56 -10.59
N LEU A 35 13.31 32.54 -10.33
CA LEU A 35 12.97 33.81 -9.65
C LEU A 35 12.67 35.00 -10.57
N LEU A 36 12.94 34.94 -11.87
CA LEU A 36 12.65 36.05 -12.81
C LEU A 36 11.18 36.17 -13.24
N PHE A 37 10.26 35.37 -12.71
CA PHE A 37 8.81 35.63 -12.81
C PHE A 37 8.23 36.44 -11.64
N ALA A 38 9.05 36.89 -10.68
CA ALA A 38 8.55 37.49 -9.43
C ALA A 38 9.04 38.90 -9.11
N VAL A 39 9.72 39.61 -10.02
CA VAL A 39 10.05 41.04 -9.82
C VAL A 39 9.80 41.84 -11.10
N SER A 40 8.54 42.23 -11.29
CA SER A 40 8.13 43.37 -12.12
C SER A 40 6.78 43.87 -11.59
N PRO A 41 6.61 45.17 -11.30
CA PRO A 41 5.32 45.72 -10.97
C PRO A 41 4.58 45.97 -12.28
N LEU A 42 3.88 44.95 -12.78
CA LEU A 42 2.92 45.10 -13.87
C LEU A 42 1.70 44.24 -13.56
N TRP A 43 0.91 44.69 -12.59
CA TRP A 43 -0.35 44.03 -12.25
C TRP A 43 -1.47 44.90 -12.80
N GLY A 44 -2.31 44.28 -13.63
CA GLY A 44 -3.04 44.93 -14.72
C GLY A 44 -2.66 44.34 -16.08
N THR A 45 -2.35 43.04 -16.15
CA THR A 45 -2.24 42.37 -17.45
C THR A 45 -3.62 42.35 -18.10
N ASP A 46 -3.66 42.82 -19.33
CA ASP A 46 -4.78 42.65 -20.25
C ASP A 46 -5.27 41.19 -20.21
N TYR A 47 -6.55 40.96 -19.87
CA TYR A 47 -7.17 39.63 -19.85
C TYR A 47 -6.85 38.87 -21.15
N ALA A 48 -6.85 39.59 -22.28
CA ALA A 48 -6.52 39.05 -23.58
C ALA A 48 -5.09 38.52 -23.68
N ALA A 49 -4.12 39.15 -23.01
CA ALA A 49 -2.76 38.64 -22.97
C ALA A 49 -2.62 37.34 -22.17
N SER A 50 -3.51 37.10 -21.18
CA SER A 50 -3.55 35.80 -20.48
C SER A 50 -4.14 34.72 -21.36
N VAL A 51 -5.27 35.01 -22.03
CA VAL A 51 -5.93 34.09 -22.96
C VAL A 51 -4.98 33.71 -24.09
N LEU A 52 -4.36 34.69 -24.76
CA LEU A 52 -3.40 34.47 -25.86
C LEU A 52 -2.17 33.65 -25.46
N ARG A 53 -1.74 33.72 -24.19
CA ARG A 53 -0.60 32.92 -23.69
C ARG A 53 -0.88 31.43 -23.71
N ASP A 54 -2.14 31.04 -23.52
CA ASP A 54 -2.58 29.66 -23.55
C ASP A 54 -2.94 29.18 -24.96
N GLN A 55 -2.56 29.97 -25.98
CA GLN A 55 -2.59 29.60 -27.41
C GLN A 55 -3.97 29.07 -27.87
N PRO A 56 -5.06 29.84 -27.74
CA PRO A 56 -6.33 29.47 -28.31
C PRO A 56 -6.21 29.37 -29.83
N ILE A 57 -6.95 28.43 -30.43
CA ILE A 57 -7.00 28.31 -31.89
C ILE A 57 -7.83 29.43 -32.52
N SER A 58 -8.74 30.02 -31.74
CA SER A 58 -9.56 31.17 -32.12
C SER A 58 -9.95 31.94 -30.86
N TYR A 59 -9.86 33.26 -30.92
CA TYR A 59 -10.20 34.15 -29.81
C TYR A 59 -10.95 35.39 -30.30
N LEU A 60 -12.27 35.33 -30.18
CA LEU A 60 -13.20 36.29 -30.77
C LEU A 60 -13.43 37.47 -29.83
N ARG A 61 -12.97 38.65 -30.25
CA ARG A 61 -13.09 39.93 -29.53
C ARG A 61 -13.80 40.97 -30.40
N PHE A 62 -14.65 41.79 -29.80
CA PHE A 62 -15.24 42.94 -30.51
C PHE A 62 -14.23 44.08 -30.63
N GLU A 63 -14.27 44.79 -31.74
CA GLU A 63 -13.39 45.94 -31.98
C GLU A 63 -13.62 47.04 -30.94
N GLU A 64 -12.59 47.35 -30.15
CA GLU A 64 -12.68 48.26 -28.99
C GLU A 64 -12.87 49.75 -29.37
N SER A 65 -12.57 50.12 -30.62
CA SER A 65 -12.65 51.51 -31.13
C SER A 65 -13.99 51.89 -31.76
N ALA A 66 -14.72 50.94 -32.36
CA ALA A 66 -15.96 51.21 -33.11
C ALA A 66 -17.12 50.26 -32.78
N GLY A 67 -16.84 49.09 -32.18
CA GLY A 67 -17.89 48.14 -31.76
C GLY A 67 -18.70 47.52 -32.90
N THR A 68 -18.22 47.61 -34.15
CA THR A 68 -18.97 47.18 -35.34
C THR A 68 -18.41 45.93 -36.03
N GLN A 69 -17.25 45.43 -35.57
CA GLN A 69 -16.60 44.25 -36.16
C GLN A 69 -16.15 43.27 -35.06
N LEU A 70 -16.27 41.98 -35.34
CA LEU A 70 -15.69 40.90 -34.54
C LEU A 70 -14.34 40.51 -35.16
N GLN A 71 -13.28 40.56 -34.36
CA GLN A 71 -11.93 40.19 -34.76
C GLN A 71 -11.52 38.91 -34.04
N ASP A 72 -10.84 38.01 -34.75
CA ASP A 72 -10.13 36.90 -34.12
C ASP A 72 -8.72 37.36 -33.73
N ALA A 73 -8.50 37.55 -32.43
CA ALA A 73 -7.23 38.00 -31.87
C ALA A 73 -6.15 36.91 -31.87
N ALA A 74 -6.49 35.64 -32.06
CA ALA A 74 -5.52 34.55 -32.15
C ALA A 74 -4.82 34.50 -33.53
N THR A 75 -5.49 34.98 -34.58
CA THR A 75 -5.05 34.89 -35.99
C THR A 75 -4.83 36.25 -36.67
N ALA A 76 -4.92 37.35 -35.91
CA ALA A 76 -4.87 38.73 -36.40
C ALA A 76 -3.57 39.15 -37.14
N SER A 77 -2.50 38.36 -37.12
CA SER A 77 -1.26 38.62 -37.86
C SER A 77 -1.38 38.39 -39.38
N ASP A 78 -2.43 37.68 -39.83
CA ASP A 78 -2.46 37.09 -41.18
C ASP A 78 -3.38 37.85 -42.16
N GLY A 79 -3.99 38.97 -41.73
CA GLY A 79 -4.67 39.93 -42.61
C GLY A 79 -6.02 39.49 -43.22
N THR A 80 -6.54 38.31 -42.87
CA THR A 80 -7.83 37.81 -43.36
C THR A 80 -8.95 37.99 -42.32
N PRO A 81 -10.07 38.69 -42.62
CA PRO A 81 -11.21 38.76 -41.69
C PRO A 81 -11.96 37.42 -41.70
N ALA A 82 -12.07 36.77 -40.53
CA ALA A 82 -12.44 35.36 -40.45
C ALA A 82 -13.94 35.05 -40.26
N ILE A 83 -14.82 36.03 -40.00
CA ILE A 83 -16.22 35.77 -39.61
C ILE A 83 -17.19 36.74 -40.28
N ALA A 84 -18.23 36.22 -40.92
CA ALA A 84 -19.30 37.02 -41.52
C ALA A 84 -20.42 37.26 -40.48
N MET A 85 -20.76 38.52 -40.24
CA MET A 85 -21.85 38.88 -39.33
C MET A 85 -23.17 38.98 -40.09
N HIS A 86 -24.21 38.29 -39.61
CA HIS A 86 -25.57 38.42 -40.11
C HIS A 86 -26.38 39.33 -39.16
N ASP A 87 -26.70 40.54 -39.63
CA ASP A 87 -27.41 41.62 -38.90
C ASP A 87 -26.69 42.21 -37.64
N LEU A 88 -27.11 43.43 -37.27
CA LEU A 88 -26.45 44.30 -36.28
C LEU A 88 -26.49 43.71 -34.85
N VAL A 89 -25.41 43.05 -34.44
CA VAL A 89 -25.05 42.86 -33.03
C VAL A 89 -24.60 44.21 -32.46
N GLN A 90 -25.25 44.71 -31.41
CA GLN A 90 -24.89 45.99 -30.81
C GLN A 90 -23.72 45.82 -29.84
N ALA A 91 -22.60 46.51 -30.06
CA ALA A 91 -21.55 46.62 -29.05
C ALA A 91 -22.01 47.43 -27.85
N VAL A 92 -21.80 46.88 -26.66
CA VAL A 92 -22.20 47.46 -25.38
C VAL A 92 -21.08 47.25 -24.36
N PRO A 93 -20.99 48.04 -23.27
CA PRO A 93 -19.91 47.90 -22.31
C PRO A 93 -19.77 46.46 -21.79
N GLY A 94 -18.57 45.88 -21.99
CA GLY A 94 -18.27 44.47 -21.80
C GLY A 94 -18.02 44.04 -20.35
N ALA A 95 -17.60 42.79 -20.20
CA ALA A 95 -17.45 42.10 -18.93
C ALA A 95 -16.23 42.58 -18.13
N LEU A 96 -15.13 42.84 -18.83
CA LEU A 96 -13.87 43.26 -18.24
C LEU A 96 -13.94 44.74 -17.87
N ARG A 97 -13.82 45.04 -16.57
CA ARG A 97 -13.73 46.41 -16.06
C ARG A 97 -12.45 46.57 -15.25
N THR A 98 -11.34 46.81 -15.94
CA THR A 98 -10.06 47.13 -15.32
C THR A 98 -9.93 48.65 -15.15
N ALA A 99 -9.54 49.09 -13.96
CA ALA A 99 -9.37 50.52 -13.68
C ALA A 99 -8.22 51.09 -14.54
N GLY A 100 -8.54 51.96 -15.50
CA GLY A 100 -7.57 52.65 -16.34
C GLY A 100 -7.23 51.98 -17.68
N ALA A 101 -7.94 50.92 -18.10
CA ALA A 101 -7.76 50.29 -19.41
C ALA A 101 -8.67 50.89 -20.51
N ALA A 102 -8.38 50.51 -21.76
CA ALA A 102 -9.22 50.84 -22.93
C ALA A 102 -10.67 50.36 -22.72
N PRO A 103 -11.66 50.96 -23.39
CA PRO A 103 -13.04 50.48 -23.36
C PRO A 103 -13.08 49.01 -23.78
N ASN A 104 -13.76 48.15 -23.00
CA ASN A 104 -14.10 46.78 -23.41
C ASN A 104 -15.55 46.75 -23.90
N HIS A 105 -15.81 46.16 -25.06
CA HIS A 105 -17.14 45.94 -25.61
C HIS A 105 -17.52 44.46 -25.74
N SER A 106 -18.71 44.12 -25.25
CA SER A 106 -19.37 42.82 -25.49
C SER A 106 -20.39 42.90 -26.63
N ALA A 107 -20.69 41.75 -27.21
CA ALA A 107 -21.77 41.56 -28.19
C ALA A 107 -23.14 41.48 -27.50
N ARG A 108 -24.09 42.37 -27.84
CA ARG A 108 -25.50 42.21 -27.45
C ARG A 108 -26.30 41.50 -28.53
N PHE A 109 -26.94 40.40 -28.14
CA PHE A 109 -27.89 39.64 -28.94
C PHE A 109 -29.32 39.96 -28.51
N THR A 110 -30.16 40.37 -29.46
CA THR A 110 -31.53 40.87 -29.20
C THR A 110 -32.61 39.82 -29.44
N GLY A 111 -32.25 38.55 -29.68
CA GLY A 111 -33.20 37.51 -30.05
C GLY A 111 -33.51 37.43 -31.55
N THR A 112 -32.77 38.16 -32.40
CA THR A 112 -32.87 38.09 -33.87
C THR A 112 -31.51 38.17 -34.59
N SER A 113 -30.43 38.46 -33.86
CA SER A 113 -29.07 38.66 -34.36
C SER A 113 -28.18 37.45 -34.06
N PHE A 114 -27.26 37.09 -34.95
CA PHE A 114 -26.29 36.01 -34.73
C PHE A 114 -25.04 36.17 -35.61
N VAL A 115 -24.02 35.37 -35.35
CA VAL A 115 -22.73 35.42 -36.05
C VAL A 115 -22.36 34.02 -36.56
N GLU A 116 -21.82 33.92 -37.78
CA GLU A 116 -21.35 32.65 -38.35
C GLU A 116 -19.90 32.71 -38.84
N ALA A 117 -19.10 31.74 -38.42
CA ALA A 117 -17.72 31.58 -38.88
C ALA A 117 -17.67 30.78 -40.20
N ASN A 118 -18.07 31.43 -41.30
CA ASN A 118 -18.18 30.81 -42.63
C ASN A 118 -16.85 30.69 -43.40
N ALA A 119 -15.81 31.46 -43.04
CA ALA A 119 -14.56 31.49 -43.81
C ALA A 119 -13.64 30.29 -43.54
N GLN A 120 -13.69 29.73 -42.32
CA GLN A 120 -12.92 28.57 -41.88
C GLN A 120 -13.78 27.67 -40.97
N PRO A 121 -14.84 27.04 -41.49
CA PRO A 121 -15.78 26.24 -40.69
C PRO A 121 -15.07 25.09 -39.94
N ASP A 122 -14.06 24.48 -40.57
CA ASP A 122 -13.35 23.32 -40.03
C ASP A 122 -12.36 23.66 -38.90
N LEU A 123 -12.05 24.94 -38.68
CA LEU A 123 -11.22 25.38 -37.54
C LEU A 123 -11.86 24.98 -36.21
N PHE A 124 -13.19 24.92 -36.16
CA PHE A 124 -13.97 24.65 -34.95
C PHE A 124 -14.41 23.18 -34.85
N GLU A 125 -13.83 22.28 -35.65
CA GLU A 125 -14.13 20.85 -35.66
C GLU A 125 -13.21 20.10 -34.69
N PHE A 126 -13.77 19.58 -33.59
CA PHE A 126 -12.99 18.92 -32.53
C PHE A 126 -13.41 17.46 -32.33
N HIS A 127 -12.43 16.55 -32.22
CA HIS A 127 -12.69 15.11 -32.05
C HIS A 127 -12.09 14.50 -30.78
N THR A 128 -11.06 15.10 -30.19
CA THR A 128 -10.33 14.51 -29.06
C THR A 128 -10.42 15.35 -27.80
N ALA A 129 -10.07 16.63 -27.87
CA ALA A 129 -10.21 17.56 -26.74
C ALA A 129 -10.73 18.92 -27.22
N ILE A 130 -11.43 19.62 -26.33
CA ILE A 130 -11.92 20.98 -26.55
C ILE A 130 -12.02 21.72 -25.23
N SER A 131 -11.63 22.99 -25.21
CA SER A 131 -12.10 23.96 -24.21
C SER A 131 -12.79 25.13 -24.90
N ILE A 132 -13.91 25.58 -24.35
CA ILE A 132 -14.61 26.80 -24.77
C ILE A 132 -14.72 27.71 -23.56
N GLU A 133 -14.19 28.93 -23.69
CA GLU A 133 -14.18 29.96 -22.65
C GLU A 133 -14.95 31.18 -23.15
N PHE A 134 -15.79 31.78 -22.30
CA PHE A 134 -16.52 33.00 -22.64
C PHE A 134 -17.07 33.69 -21.39
N TRP A 135 -17.39 34.98 -21.52
CA TRP A 135 -18.22 35.70 -20.56
C TRP A 135 -19.64 35.84 -21.10
N ILE A 136 -20.64 35.59 -20.25
CA ILE A 136 -22.05 35.66 -20.60
C ILE A 136 -22.83 36.51 -19.62
N ARG A 137 -23.72 37.36 -20.13
CA ARG A 137 -24.72 38.11 -19.35
C ARG A 137 -26.10 37.84 -19.93
N PRO A 138 -26.81 36.79 -19.47
CA PRO A 138 -28.16 36.49 -19.93
C PRO A 138 -29.15 37.57 -19.46
N THR A 139 -30.17 37.86 -20.27
CA THR A 139 -31.26 38.78 -19.90
C THR A 139 -32.63 38.11 -20.02
N ALA A 140 -33.59 38.53 -19.21
CA ALA A 140 -34.96 38.03 -19.30
C ALA A 140 -35.60 38.40 -20.66
N GLY A 141 -36.31 37.46 -21.30
CA GLY A 141 -37.18 37.76 -22.45
C GLY A 141 -36.89 37.04 -23.76
N GLY A 142 -36.13 35.94 -23.75
CA GLY A 142 -35.91 35.12 -24.96
C GLY A 142 -36.76 33.84 -24.98
N GLU A 143 -36.51 32.97 -25.96
CA GLU A 143 -37.21 31.69 -26.07
C GLU A 143 -36.93 30.76 -24.88
N ARG A 144 -37.77 29.72 -24.73
CA ARG A 144 -37.71 28.73 -23.63
C ARG A 144 -36.31 28.12 -23.43
N THR A 145 -35.66 27.74 -24.52
CA THR A 145 -34.26 27.28 -24.56
C THR A 145 -33.56 28.10 -25.63
N GLN A 146 -32.42 28.67 -25.30
CA GLN A 146 -31.66 29.56 -26.17
C GLN A 146 -30.29 28.98 -26.39
N CYS A 147 -29.95 28.68 -27.63
CA CYS A 147 -28.61 28.27 -27.98
C CYS A 147 -27.79 29.49 -28.39
N PHE A 148 -26.54 29.54 -27.95
CA PHE A 148 -25.68 30.68 -28.23
C PHE A 148 -24.28 30.29 -28.72
N ILE A 149 -23.93 29.00 -28.73
CA ILE A 149 -22.76 28.45 -29.45
C ILE A 149 -23.16 27.07 -29.99
N SER A 150 -23.00 26.83 -31.29
CA SER A 150 -23.22 25.50 -31.89
C SER A 150 -22.37 25.25 -33.14
N LYS A 151 -21.89 24.01 -33.31
CA LYS A 151 -21.16 23.54 -34.49
C LYS A 151 -21.90 22.34 -35.14
N GLY A 152 -22.41 22.52 -36.36
CA GLY A 152 -23.20 21.52 -37.10
C GLY A 152 -24.68 21.88 -37.34
N GLU A 153 -25.37 21.08 -38.16
CA GLU A 153 -26.81 21.25 -38.49
C GLU A 153 -27.71 20.50 -37.51
N PHE A 154 -28.54 21.20 -36.74
CA PHE A 154 -29.30 20.56 -35.66
C PHE A 154 -30.66 20.00 -36.12
N THR A 155 -30.68 18.71 -36.45
CA THR A 155 -31.65 17.81 -35.79
C THR A 155 -30.98 17.35 -34.49
N ARG A 156 -31.70 17.02 -33.40
CA ARG A 156 -31.12 16.75 -32.04
C ARG A 156 -29.96 15.75 -31.94
N THR A 157 -29.58 15.14 -33.06
CA THR A 157 -28.61 14.06 -33.25
C THR A 157 -27.46 14.42 -34.21
N ASN A 158 -27.30 15.65 -34.72
CA ASN A 158 -26.31 15.95 -35.77
C ASN A 158 -25.44 17.22 -35.58
N CYS A 159 -25.05 17.51 -34.34
CA CYS A 159 -24.01 18.53 -34.05
C CYS A 159 -22.78 17.89 -33.40
N ASN A 160 -21.62 18.51 -33.61
CA ASN A 160 -20.38 18.17 -32.90
C ASN A 160 -20.51 18.56 -31.42
N TYR A 161 -20.80 19.84 -31.13
CA TYR A 161 -21.12 20.36 -29.79
C TYR A 161 -22.08 21.57 -29.80
N TYR A 162 -22.69 21.85 -28.64
CA TYR A 162 -23.57 23.01 -28.44
C TYR A 162 -23.59 23.51 -26.98
N VAL A 163 -23.88 24.80 -26.80
CA VAL A 163 -24.12 25.44 -25.49
C VAL A 163 -25.49 26.14 -25.49
N VAL A 164 -26.34 25.78 -24.52
CA VAL A 164 -27.69 26.37 -24.37
C VAL A 164 -27.93 26.94 -22.97
N TYR A 165 -28.78 27.97 -22.90
CA TYR A 165 -29.33 28.60 -21.70
C TYR A 165 -30.84 28.36 -21.61
N PHE A 166 -31.33 27.92 -20.45
CA PHE A 166 -32.76 27.66 -20.24
C PHE A 166 -33.47 28.85 -19.59
N GLN A 167 -34.63 29.26 -20.11
CA GLN A 167 -35.50 30.27 -19.50
C GLN A 167 -36.84 29.71 -18.98
N ASP A 168 -37.25 28.50 -19.38
CA ASP A 168 -38.46 27.86 -18.86
C ASP A 168 -38.22 26.55 -18.07
N ALA A 169 -39.25 26.11 -17.35
CA ALA A 169 -39.28 24.87 -16.56
C ALA A 169 -38.28 24.79 -15.37
N ALA A 170 -38.09 23.59 -14.82
CA ALA A 170 -37.26 23.32 -13.64
C ALA A 170 -35.75 23.63 -13.84
N LYS A 171 -35.32 23.97 -15.06
CA LYS A 171 -33.93 24.26 -15.41
C LYS A 171 -33.67 25.75 -15.68
N SER A 172 -34.68 26.61 -15.50
CA SER A 172 -34.56 28.06 -15.75
C SER A 172 -33.34 28.66 -15.05
N GLY A 173 -32.57 29.43 -15.81
CA GLY A 173 -31.33 30.08 -15.40
C GLY A 173 -30.08 29.19 -15.40
N ARG A 174 -30.10 28.02 -16.05
CA ARG A 174 -28.93 27.12 -16.12
C ARG A 174 -28.40 26.96 -17.53
N LEU A 175 -27.10 26.67 -17.63
CA LEU A 175 -26.44 26.29 -18.87
C LEU A 175 -26.41 24.77 -19.08
N ARG A 176 -26.30 24.36 -20.34
CA ARG A 176 -25.98 22.99 -20.75
C ARG A 176 -24.93 23.02 -21.84
N PHE A 177 -23.94 22.14 -21.70
CA PHE A 177 -23.02 21.78 -22.77
C PHE A 177 -23.29 20.37 -23.25
N GLY A 178 -23.50 20.19 -24.54
CA GLY A 178 -23.66 18.90 -25.18
C GLY A 178 -22.55 18.61 -26.17
N ILE A 179 -22.07 17.37 -26.18
CA ILE A 179 -21.05 16.85 -27.11
C ILE A 179 -21.25 15.34 -27.23
N ALA A 180 -20.89 14.75 -28.38
CA ALA A 180 -21.08 13.32 -28.66
C ALA A 180 -22.55 12.87 -28.39
N ASP A 181 -22.74 11.82 -27.59
CA ASP A 181 -24.06 11.27 -27.25
C ASP A 181 -24.59 11.74 -25.87
N GLY A 182 -23.93 12.74 -25.26
CA GLY A 182 -24.25 13.19 -23.91
C GLY A 182 -24.26 14.70 -23.73
N HIS A 183 -24.42 15.10 -22.47
CA HIS A 183 -24.40 16.50 -22.04
C HIS A 183 -24.11 16.60 -20.54
N VAL A 184 -23.60 17.77 -20.13
CA VAL A 184 -23.48 18.22 -18.74
C VAL A 184 -24.37 19.45 -18.54
N ASP A 185 -25.15 19.44 -17.46
CA ASP A 185 -25.97 20.59 -17.05
C ASP A 185 -25.25 21.30 -15.90
N GLN A 186 -25.26 22.63 -15.93
CA GLN A 186 -24.86 23.45 -14.80
C GLN A 186 -25.72 23.10 -13.56
N THR A 187 -25.07 23.00 -12.40
CA THR A 187 -25.72 22.74 -11.12
C THR A 187 -26.37 24.02 -10.57
N SER A 188 -25.63 25.13 -10.64
CA SER A 188 -26.03 26.44 -10.11
C SER A 188 -26.85 27.24 -11.12
N ARG A 189 -27.69 28.17 -10.64
CA ARG A 189 -28.39 29.14 -11.50
C ARG A 189 -27.47 30.35 -11.75
N LEU A 190 -27.46 30.86 -12.97
CA LEU A 190 -26.88 32.15 -13.32
C LEU A 190 -27.77 33.31 -12.85
N ASP A 191 -27.14 34.39 -12.38
CA ASP A 191 -27.82 35.65 -12.11
C ASP A 191 -28.04 36.42 -13.42
N GLU A 192 -29.29 36.66 -13.78
CA GLU A 192 -29.64 37.46 -14.96
C GLU A 192 -29.15 38.91 -14.81
N GLY A 193 -28.64 39.48 -15.91
CA GLY A 193 -28.10 40.84 -15.92
C GLY A 193 -26.70 40.99 -15.31
N VAL A 194 -26.06 39.89 -14.90
CA VAL A 194 -24.68 39.87 -14.38
C VAL A 194 -23.76 39.08 -15.31
N PHE A 195 -22.59 39.64 -15.63
CA PHE A 195 -21.57 38.91 -16.39
C PHE A 195 -21.02 37.76 -15.55
N THR A 196 -20.99 36.58 -16.16
CA THR A 196 -20.45 35.35 -15.59
C THR A 196 -19.41 34.77 -16.53
N HIS A 197 -18.25 34.41 -16.00
CA HIS A 197 -17.22 33.68 -16.76
C HIS A 197 -17.56 32.20 -16.78
N VAL A 198 -17.47 31.57 -17.94
CA VAL A 198 -17.83 30.17 -18.15
C VAL A 198 -16.73 29.50 -18.96
N VAL A 199 -16.28 28.33 -18.49
CA VAL A 199 -15.40 27.46 -19.27
C VAL A 199 -15.98 26.07 -19.31
N VAL A 200 -16.07 25.45 -20.48
CA VAL A 200 -16.42 24.04 -20.63
C VAL A 200 -15.25 23.30 -21.26
N THR A 201 -14.91 22.13 -20.72
CA THR A 201 -13.81 21.30 -21.22
C THR A 201 -14.27 19.88 -21.47
N PHE A 202 -13.79 19.25 -22.54
CA PHE A 202 -14.01 17.83 -22.85
C PHE A 202 -12.71 17.16 -23.32
N ASP A 203 -12.46 15.92 -22.89
CA ASP A 203 -11.35 15.07 -23.36
C ASP A 203 -11.76 13.60 -23.50
N ALA A 204 -11.91 13.15 -24.74
CA ALA A 204 -12.31 11.79 -25.09
C ALA A 204 -11.34 10.70 -24.58
N LYS A 205 -10.10 11.03 -24.20
CA LYS A 205 -9.09 10.08 -23.70
C LYS A 205 -9.25 9.76 -22.21
N LEU A 206 -10.00 10.56 -21.45
CA LEU A 206 -10.19 10.35 -20.01
C LEU A 206 -11.18 9.22 -19.73
N THR A 207 -10.77 8.27 -18.88
CA THR A 207 -11.60 7.12 -18.47
C THR A 207 -12.56 7.43 -17.31
N GLY A 208 -12.39 8.57 -16.64
CA GLY A 208 -13.25 9.08 -15.58
C GLY A 208 -14.29 10.11 -16.09
N ASN A 209 -14.56 11.15 -15.30
CA ASN A 209 -15.30 12.31 -15.79
C ASN A 209 -14.47 13.02 -16.86
N ASN A 210 -14.98 13.00 -18.09
CA ASN A 210 -14.29 13.53 -19.26
C ASN A 210 -14.83 14.90 -19.71
N THR A 211 -15.87 15.40 -19.06
CA THR A 211 -16.49 16.70 -19.34
C THR A 211 -16.59 17.51 -18.04
N ARG A 212 -16.17 18.76 -18.08
CA ARG A 212 -16.24 19.68 -16.93
C ARG A 212 -16.80 21.04 -17.36
N LEU A 213 -17.58 21.64 -16.48
CA LEU A 213 -18.19 22.94 -16.63
C LEU A 213 -17.79 23.79 -15.44
N TYR A 214 -17.13 24.91 -15.72
CA TYR A 214 -16.61 25.87 -14.76
C TYR A 214 -17.43 27.16 -14.83
N ILE A 215 -17.77 27.71 -13.68
CA ILE A 215 -18.46 28.99 -13.51
C ILE A 215 -17.60 29.88 -12.63
N ASN A 216 -17.27 31.08 -13.12
CA ASN A 216 -16.46 32.06 -12.41
C ASN A 216 -15.17 31.47 -11.84
N GLY A 217 -14.41 30.78 -12.70
CA GLY A 217 -13.14 30.15 -12.34
C GLY A 217 -13.23 28.82 -11.58
N ARG A 218 -14.43 28.31 -11.23
CA ARG A 218 -14.62 27.13 -10.37
C ARG A 218 -15.41 26.01 -11.04
N LEU A 219 -15.06 24.76 -10.77
CA LEU A 219 -15.83 23.61 -11.24
C LEU A 219 -17.25 23.62 -10.64
N ASP A 220 -18.27 23.69 -11.49
CA ASP A 220 -19.69 23.70 -11.12
C ASP A 220 -20.37 22.34 -11.40
N ALA A 221 -19.97 21.68 -12.49
CA ALA A 221 -20.45 20.35 -12.83
C ALA A 221 -19.39 19.55 -13.59
N GLU A 222 -19.35 18.24 -13.37
CA GLU A 222 -18.57 17.33 -14.19
C GLU A 222 -19.34 16.03 -14.43
N LYS A 223 -19.11 15.43 -15.59
CA LYS A 223 -19.80 14.22 -15.99
C LYS A 223 -18.99 13.46 -17.02
N ARG A 224 -19.12 12.14 -17.01
CA ARG A 224 -18.68 11.29 -18.11
C ARG A 224 -19.73 11.27 -19.23
N ILE A 225 -19.30 11.66 -20.42
CA ILE A 225 -20.06 11.59 -21.66
C ILE A 225 -19.47 10.45 -22.51
N GLU A 226 -20.29 9.46 -22.85
CA GLU A 226 -19.91 8.35 -23.73
C GLU A 226 -20.05 8.76 -25.21
N GLY A 227 -19.37 8.03 -26.08
CA GLY A 227 -19.38 8.26 -27.53
C GLY A 227 -18.25 9.17 -28.02
N GLN A 228 -18.13 9.29 -29.34
CA GLN A 228 -17.18 10.19 -29.99
C GLN A 228 -17.90 11.44 -30.51
N PRO A 229 -17.27 12.62 -30.51
CA PRO A 229 -17.81 13.81 -31.16
C PRO A 229 -18.15 13.51 -32.64
N ARG A 230 -19.28 14.06 -33.11
CA ARG A 230 -19.74 13.83 -34.49
C ARG A 230 -18.93 14.67 -35.46
N ASP A 231 -18.64 14.11 -36.63
CA ASP A 231 -18.00 14.85 -37.71
C ASP A 231 -19.01 15.77 -38.41
N THR A 232 -18.74 17.07 -38.34
CA THR A 232 -19.54 18.12 -38.96
C THR A 232 -18.70 18.98 -39.90
N THR A 233 -17.65 18.41 -40.49
CA THR A 233 -16.78 19.08 -41.48
C THR A 233 -17.61 19.80 -42.55
N GLY A 234 -17.24 21.05 -42.85
CA GLY A 234 -17.90 21.94 -43.79
C GLY A 234 -19.09 22.75 -43.24
N THR A 235 -19.58 22.45 -42.04
CA THR A 235 -20.65 23.25 -41.40
C THR A 235 -20.08 24.41 -40.59
N PRO A 236 -20.67 25.61 -40.60
CA PRO A 236 -20.16 26.75 -39.84
C PRO A 236 -20.39 26.63 -38.33
N LEU A 237 -19.59 27.39 -37.56
CA LEU A 237 -19.88 27.69 -36.16
C LEU A 237 -20.89 28.84 -36.11
N SER A 238 -22.00 28.65 -35.39
CA SER A 238 -22.98 29.70 -35.12
C SER A 238 -22.86 30.20 -33.67
N ILE A 239 -22.87 31.52 -33.48
CA ILE A 239 -22.85 32.21 -32.19
C ILE A 239 -24.08 33.11 -32.07
N GLY A 240 -24.80 33.02 -30.94
CA GLY A 240 -26.01 33.82 -30.68
C GLY A 240 -27.30 33.28 -31.31
N ALA A 241 -27.23 32.20 -32.08
CA ALA A 241 -28.40 31.47 -32.56
C ALA A 241 -28.10 29.99 -32.79
N LEU A 242 -29.18 29.23 -32.90
CA LEU A 242 -29.18 27.88 -33.45
C LEU A 242 -30.11 27.83 -34.66
N LEU A 243 -29.52 27.46 -35.79
CA LEU A 243 -30.19 27.37 -37.08
C LEU A 243 -30.70 25.93 -37.29
N TYR A 244 -31.99 25.81 -37.61
CA TYR A 244 -32.64 24.54 -37.94
C TYR A 244 -33.20 24.62 -39.35
N ASP A 245 -32.77 23.73 -40.24
CA ASP A 245 -33.41 23.55 -41.53
C ASP A 245 -34.29 22.28 -41.49
N LEU A 246 -35.61 22.48 -41.34
CA LEU A 246 -36.60 21.41 -41.41
C LEU A 246 -37.43 21.61 -42.69
N PRO A 247 -37.77 20.53 -43.43
CA PRO A 247 -38.42 20.62 -44.74
C PRO A 247 -39.76 21.39 -44.82
N GLN A 248 -40.32 21.90 -43.72
CA GLN A 248 -41.62 22.57 -43.68
C GLN A 248 -41.74 23.76 -42.71
N GLN A 249 -40.76 24.03 -41.83
CA GLN A 249 -40.73 25.21 -40.95
C GLN A 249 -39.30 25.53 -40.49
N PRO A 250 -38.59 26.51 -41.09
CA PRO A 250 -37.36 27.02 -40.50
C PRO A 250 -37.70 27.70 -39.17
N ARG A 251 -37.09 27.23 -38.08
CA ARG A 251 -37.14 27.91 -36.76
C ARG A 251 -35.71 28.23 -36.36
N ILE A 252 -35.48 29.42 -35.86
CA ILE A 252 -34.18 29.83 -35.34
C ILE A 252 -34.38 30.13 -33.85
N GLN A 253 -33.64 29.44 -32.98
CA GLN A 253 -33.64 29.75 -31.54
C GLN A 253 -32.53 30.77 -31.28
N PHE A 254 -32.90 32.00 -30.95
CA PHE A 254 -31.94 33.07 -30.72
C PHE A 254 -31.65 33.27 -29.23
N PHE A 255 -30.42 33.69 -28.95
CA PHE A 255 -30.01 34.14 -27.63
C PHE A 255 -30.41 35.59 -27.38
N VAL A 256 -30.86 35.87 -26.15
CA VAL A 256 -31.16 37.22 -25.66
C VAL A 256 -30.27 37.52 -24.46
N GLY A 257 -29.26 38.34 -24.68
CA GLY A 257 -28.26 38.66 -23.68
C GLY A 257 -26.98 39.16 -24.31
N GLU A 258 -25.88 39.06 -23.59
CA GLU A 258 -24.60 39.54 -24.07
C GLU A 258 -23.51 38.49 -23.91
N LEU A 259 -22.59 38.41 -24.88
CA LEU A 259 -21.40 37.57 -24.83
C LEU A 259 -20.15 38.40 -25.02
N ASP A 260 -19.08 38.02 -24.35
CA ASP A 260 -17.79 38.70 -24.41
C ASP A 260 -16.65 37.67 -24.35
N GLU A 261 -15.50 38.02 -24.93
CA GLU A 261 -14.24 37.27 -24.87
C GLU A 261 -14.34 35.75 -25.14
N ILE A 262 -14.89 35.35 -26.29
CA ILE A 262 -15.11 33.93 -26.62
C ILE A 262 -13.80 33.32 -27.17
N ALA A 263 -13.25 32.31 -26.50
CA ALA A 263 -12.03 31.61 -26.91
C ALA A 263 -12.25 30.09 -27.04
N PHE A 264 -11.62 29.50 -28.06
CA PHE A 264 -11.64 28.07 -28.36
C PHE A 264 -10.23 27.49 -28.30
N TYR A 265 -10.09 26.32 -27.68
CA TYR A 265 -8.82 25.61 -27.54
C TYR A 265 -9.00 24.16 -27.99
N ASP A 266 -7.98 23.59 -28.64
CA ASP A 266 -7.89 22.18 -29.03
C ASP A 266 -7.33 21.29 -27.91
N SER A 267 -7.22 21.83 -26.70
CA SER A 267 -6.71 21.18 -25.49
C SER A 267 -7.60 21.47 -24.29
N VAL A 268 -7.42 20.69 -23.21
CA VAL A 268 -8.13 20.91 -21.94
C VAL A 268 -7.41 21.97 -21.12
N LEU A 269 -8.07 23.08 -20.84
CA LEU A 269 -7.58 24.07 -19.87
C LEU A 269 -7.58 23.46 -18.46
N PRO A 270 -6.43 23.45 -17.76
CA PRO A 270 -6.37 23.05 -16.36
C PRO A 270 -7.18 24.00 -15.46
N GLU A 271 -7.75 23.49 -14.37
CA GLU A 271 -8.54 24.29 -13.41
C GLU A 271 -7.79 25.52 -12.89
N SER A 272 -6.47 25.41 -12.69
CA SER A 272 -5.63 26.55 -12.28
C SER A 272 -5.54 27.65 -13.34
N ARG A 273 -5.58 27.30 -14.64
CA ARG A 273 -5.60 28.27 -15.74
C ARG A 273 -6.97 28.92 -15.87
N VAL A 274 -8.04 28.15 -15.76
CA VAL A 274 -9.42 28.65 -15.72
C VAL A 274 -9.61 29.67 -14.60
N ALA A 275 -9.13 29.36 -13.38
CA ALA A 275 -9.15 30.30 -12.26
C ALA A 275 -8.31 31.55 -12.52
N ALA A 276 -7.14 31.40 -13.15
CA ALA A 276 -6.27 32.53 -13.48
C ALA A 276 -6.93 33.48 -14.50
N HIS A 277 -7.61 32.96 -15.53
CA HIS A 277 -8.32 33.79 -16.52
C HIS A 277 -9.45 34.58 -15.87
N TYR A 278 -10.28 33.91 -15.07
CA TYR A 278 -11.34 34.56 -14.31
C TYR A 278 -10.82 35.70 -13.42
N ALA A 279 -9.70 35.47 -12.73
CA ALA A 279 -9.07 36.44 -11.85
C ALA A 279 -8.59 37.70 -12.59
N GLN A 280 -8.11 37.58 -13.83
CA GLN A 280 -7.68 38.72 -14.65
C GLN A 280 -8.87 39.55 -15.17
N GLY A 281 -10.03 38.91 -15.40
CA GLY A 281 -11.21 39.59 -15.93
C GLY A 281 -12.16 40.16 -14.89
N SER A 282 -11.97 39.81 -13.61
CA SER A 282 -12.80 40.27 -12.50
C SER A 282 -12.31 41.61 -11.92
N PRO A 283 -13.20 42.46 -11.36
CA PRO A 283 -12.79 43.69 -10.68
C PRO A 283 -11.83 43.40 -9.52
N PRO A 284 -10.76 44.21 -9.33
CA PRO A 284 -9.79 43.97 -8.26
C PRO A 284 -10.43 44.12 -6.88
N VAL A 285 -10.53 43.01 -6.14
CA VAL A 285 -10.90 43.05 -4.71
C VAL A 285 -9.62 43.33 -3.93
N ILE A 286 -9.53 44.50 -3.29
CA ILE A 286 -8.35 44.90 -2.49
C ILE A 286 -8.57 44.54 -1.02
N PHE A 287 -7.56 43.93 -0.40
CA PHE A 287 -7.62 43.45 0.98
C PHE A 287 -8.10 44.52 1.96
N GLU A 288 -7.46 45.69 2.00
CA GLU A 288 -7.71 46.73 3.00
C GLU A 288 -9.12 47.32 2.91
N SER A 289 -9.66 47.48 1.71
CA SER A 289 -10.97 48.11 1.49
C SER A 289 -12.13 47.12 1.52
N ALA A 290 -11.92 45.87 1.08
CA ALA A 290 -13.01 44.91 0.88
C ALA A 290 -12.98 43.73 1.86
N VAL A 291 -11.81 43.24 2.26
CA VAL A 291 -11.69 42.00 3.05
C VAL A 291 -11.32 42.25 4.51
N ARG A 292 -10.36 43.14 4.78
CA ARG A 292 -9.91 43.48 6.13
C ARG A 292 -11.06 43.94 7.03
N PRO A 293 -12.03 44.77 6.60
CA PRO A 293 -13.16 45.14 7.46
C PRO A 293 -14.03 43.93 7.86
N ILE A 294 -14.18 42.96 6.95
CA ILE A 294 -14.93 41.72 7.20
C ILE A 294 -14.20 40.87 8.26
N LEU A 295 -12.91 40.61 8.06
CA LEU A 295 -12.09 39.83 8.99
C LEU A 295 -11.90 40.55 10.33
N ALA A 296 -11.82 41.88 10.34
CA ALA A 296 -11.71 42.69 11.55
C ALA A 296 -12.93 42.53 12.44
N ARG A 297 -14.12 42.57 11.84
CA ARG A 297 -15.39 42.34 12.51
C ARG A 297 -15.50 40.89 13.01
N ALA A 298 -15.28 39.93 12.12
CA ALA A 298 -15.63 38.54 12.40
C ALA A 298 -14.53 37.67 13.02
N CYS A 299 -13.24 38.03 12.88
CA CYS A 299 -12.14 37.10 13.18
C CYS A 299 -10.98 37.71 14.00
N PHE A 300 -10.82 39.03 14.07
CA PHE A 300 -9.66 39.64 14.75
C PHE A 300 -9.69 39.52 16.28
N SER A 301 -10.85 39.28 16.90
CA SER A 301 -10.92 39.03 18.34
C SER A 301 -10.07 37.82 18.75
N CYS A 302 -9.94 36.82 17.89
CA CYS A 302 -9.12 35.62 18.13
C CYS A 302 -7.81 35.66 17.32
N HIS A 303 -7.85 36.12 16.06
CA HIS A 303 -6.71 36.06 15.12
C HIS A 303 -6.17 37.45 14.72
N GLY A 304 -6.28 38.41 15.63
CA GLY A 304 -5.66 39.75 15.54
C GLY A 304 -4.48 39.86 16.51
N GLU A 305 -4.68 40.53 17.65
CA GLU A 305 -3.65 40.66 18.69
C GLU A 305 -3.49 39.38 19.53
N ASN A 306 -4.58 38.66 19.79
CA ASN A 306 -4.57 37.43 20.59
C ASN A 306 -3.86 36.25 19.90
N GLN A 307 -3.77 36.28 18.57
CA GLN A 307 -3.09 35.28 17.73
C GLN A 307 -3.35 33.82 18.14
N GLU A 308 -4.62 33.45 18.33
CA GLU A 308 -4.99 32.05 18.58
C GLU A 308 -4.45 31.15 17.46
N ALA A 309 -3.88 30.00 17.84
CA ALA A 309 -3.14 29.10 16.96
C ALA A 309 -1.99 29.78 16.19
N GLU A 310 -1.38 30.83 16.76
CA GLU A 310 -0.29 31.63 16.18
C GLU A 310 -0.67 32.29 14.85
N LEU A 311 -1.97 32.50 14.60
CA LEU A 311 -2.48 33.05 13.34
C LEU A 311 -2.78 34.54 13.47
N ASP A 312 -2.26 35.33 12.52
CA ASP A 312 -2.55 36.76 12.39
C ASP A 312 -3.18 37.07 11.02
N LEU A 313 -4.44 37.50 11.03
CA LEU A 313 -5.22 37.83 9.84
C LEU A 313 -5.16 39.33 9.46
N ARG A 314 -4.37 40.13 10.17
CA ARG A 314 -4.32 41.59 9.93
C ARG A 314 -3.63 41.96 8.63
N THR A 315 -2.74 41.12 8.11
CA THR A 315 -2.00 41.35 6.86
C THR A 315 -2.03 40.12 5.96
N VAL A 316 -1.95 40.33 4.65
CA VAL A 316 -1.86 39.27 3.64
C VAL A 316 -0.58 38.49 3.80
N THR A 317 0.52 39.18 4.11
CA THR A 317 1.81 38.54 4.38
C THR A 317 1.73 37.58 5.57
N SER A 318 1.03 37.95 6.66
CA SER A 318 0.84 37.05 7.81
C SER A 318 -0.11 35.90 7.49
N MET A 319 -1.15 36.10 6.67
CA MET A 319 -2.03 35.02 6.23
C MET A 319 -1.32 34.00 5.31
N LEU A 320 -0.42 34.47 4.44
CA LEU A 320 0.45 33.62 3.62
C LEU A 320 1.48 32.87 4.47
N ARG A 321 1.97 33.50 5.55
CA ARG A 321 2.82 32.84 6.55
C ARG A 321 2.04 31.74 7.29
N GLY A 322 0.80 32.04 7.66
CA GLY A 322 -0.07 31.14 8.41
C GLY A 322 0.23 31.11 9.91
N GLY A 323 -0.34 30.11 10.58
CA GLY A 323 -0.12 29.83 12.01
C GLY A 323 0.35 28.39 12.24
N GLN A 324 0.00 27.79 13.39
CA GLN A 324 0.41 26.43 13.79
C GLN A 324 0.02 25.32 12.80
N ASN A 325 -0.98 25.55 11.95
CA ASN A 325 -1.45 24.60 10.93
C ASN A 325 -0.98 24.95 9.51
N GLY A 326 -0.07 25.92 9.38
CA GLY A 326 0.51 26.38 8.12
C GLY A 326 -0.26 27.54 7.48
N PRO A 327 0.09 27.88 6.22
CA PRO A 327 -0.56 28.96 5.46
C PRO A 327 -2.08 28.83 5.45
N VAL A 328 -2.77 29.93 5.72
CA VAL A 328 -4.25 29.94 5.71
C VAL A 328 -4.84 30.33 4.36
N ILE A 329 -4.06 30.98 3.50
CA ILE A 329 -4.45 31.32 2.13
C ILE A 329 -3.45 30.73 1.13
N ALA A 330 -3.98 30.10 0.08
CA ALA A 330 -3.26 29.68 -1.10
C ALA A 330 -3.58 30.70 -2.20
N ARG A 331 -2.60 31.54 -2.53
CA ARG A 331 -2.78 32.65 -3.47
C ARG A 331 -3.24 32.15 -4.84
N GLY A 332 -4.37 32.67 -5.33
CA GLY A 332 -4.99 32.23 -6.59
C GLY A 332 -5.75 30.89 -6.51
N ALA A 333 -5.91 30.32 -5.31
CA ALA A 333 -6.56 29.03 -5.09
C ALA A 333 -7.42 29.05 -3.81
N ALA A 334 -8.56 29.74 -3.86
CA ALA A 334 -9.51 29.83 -2.74
C ALA A 334 -9.94 28.45 -2.23
N ALA A 335 -10.17 27.49 -3.12
CA ALA A 335 -10.57 26.12 -2.77
C ALA A 335 -9.52 25.35 -1.96
N GLN A 336 -8.25 25.75 -2.02
CA GLN A 336 -7.14 25.15 -1.25
C GLN A 336 -6.82 25.94 0.03
N SER A 337 -7.50 27.06 0.27
CA SER A 337 -7.22 27.98 1.37
C SER A 337 -7.93 27.55 2.66
N MET A 338 -7.16 27.27 3.70
CA MET A 338 -7.68 26.89 5.02
C MET A 338 -8.59 27.97 5.63
N LEU A 339 -8.35 29.26 5.38
CA LEU A 339 -9.20 30.35 5.86
C LEU A 339 -10.64 30.18 5.38
N LEU A 340 -10.83 30.00 4.07
CA LEU A 340 -12.15 29.80 3.49
C LEU A 340 -12.76 28.46 3.89
N GLU A 341 -11.95 27.41 4.01
CA GLU A 341 -12.40 26.14 4.57
C GLU A 341 -12.99 26.35 5.98
N ARG A 342 -12.29 27.03 6.89
CA ARG A 342 -12.79 27.29 8.25
C ARG A 342 -14.03 28.20 8.26
N ILE A 343 -14.07 29.22 7.40
CA ILE A 343 -15.23 30.10 7.23
C ILE A 343 -16.46 29.31 6.73
N ASN A 344 -16.28 28.48 5.72
CA ASN A 344 -17.38 27.74 5.08
C ASN A 344 -18.01 26.71 6.02
N PHE A 345 -17.23 26.16 6.95
CA PHE A 345 -17.70 25.24 7.97
C PHE A 345 -18.15 25.93 9.27
N ASN A 346 -18.25 27.27 9.29
CA ASN A 346 -18.61 28.07 10.47
C ASN A 346 -17.73 27.78 11.69
N GLU A 347 -16.44 27.54 11.45
CA GLU A 347 -15.41 27.39 12.48
C GLU A 347 -14.67 28.72 12.69
N MET A 348 -14.69 29.60 11.68
CA MET A 348 -14.12 30.95 11.74
C MET A 348 -15.06 31.97 11.07
N PRO A 349 -15.90 32.69 11.83
CA PRO A 349 -16.11 32.53 13.26
C PRO A 349 -16.97 31.29 13.59
N PRO A 350 -16.85 30.73 14.81
CA PRO A 350 -17.73 29.68 15.33
C PRO A 350 -19.22 30.03 15.19
N ALA A 351 -20.09 29.04 15.02
CA ALA A 351 -21.52 29.25 14.78
C ALA A 351 -22.26 30.04 15.89
N ASP A 352 -21.77 30.00 17.12
CA ASP A 352 -22.25 30.74 18.29
C ASP A 352 -21.68 32.17 18.39
N PHE A 353 -20.74 32.54 17.52
CA PHE A 353 -20.18 33.88 17.51
C PHE A 353 -21.18 34.90 16.95
N PRO A 354 -21.37 36.07 17.59
CA PRO A 354 -22.42 37.02 17.22
C PRO A 354 -22.30 37.59 15.80
N GLN A 355 -21.08 37.69 15.28
CA GLN A 355 -20.78 38.41 14.04
C GLN A 355 -20.41 37.45 12.91
N GLN A 356 -21.41 36.76 12.37
CA GLN A 356 -21.24 35.86 11.22
C GLN A 356 -20.96 36.61 9.90
N LEU A 357 -20.37 35.88 8.95
CA LEU A 357 -20.18 36.34 7.56
C LEU A 357 -21.39 35.96 6.70
N SER A 358 -21.93 36.93 5.98
CA SER A 358 -22.95 36.75 4.96
C SER A 358 -22.40 36.03 3.72
N VAL A 359 -23.29 35.47 2.89
CA VAL A 359 -22.91 34.82 1.62
C VAL A 359 -22.10 35.76 0.72
N LYS A 360 -22.48 37.04 0.66
CA LYS A 360 -21.77 38.07 -0.11
C LYS A 360 -20.35 38.32 0.41
N GLU A 361 -20.19 38.40 1.73
CA GLU A 361 -18.88 38.60 2.36
C GLU A 361 -17.95 37.40 2.15
N ARG A 362 -18.46 36.17 2.28
CA ARG A 362 -17.71 34.95 1.96
C ARG A 362 -17.23 34.96 0.50
N ARG A 363 -18.14 35.32 -0.43
CA ARG A 363 -17.80 35.45 -1.85
C ARG A 363 -16.76 36.54 -2.10
N LEU A 364 -16.76 37.65 -1.37
CA LEU A 364 -15.70 38.67 -1.49
C LEU A 364 -14.33 38.16 -1.06
N ILE A 365 -14.25 37.42 0.05
CA ILE A 365 -12.99 36.80 0.50
C ILE A 365 -12.49 35.78 -0.52
N GLU A 366 -13.42 35.01 -1.10
CA GLU A 366 -13.13 34.06 -2.17
C GLU A 366 -12.57 34.71 -3.43
N LEU A 367 -13.29 35.71 -3.96
CA LEU A 367 -12.84 36.50 -5.11
C LEU A 367 -11.49 37.17 -4.87
N TRP A 368 -11.25 37.64 -3.65
CA TRP A 368 -9.97 38.22 -3.27
C TRP A 368 -8.83 37.20 -3.31
N ILE A 369 -9.04 35.98 -2.81
CA ILE A 369 -8.01 34.95 -2.82
C ILE A 369 -7.74 34.46 -4.25
N ASP A 370 -8.78 34.18 -5.03
CA ASP A 370 -8.67 33.77 -6.44
C ASP A 370 -8.07 34.89 -7.30
N GLY A 371 -8.40 36.15 -6.99
CA GLY A 371 -7.80 37.37 -7.55
C GLY A 371 -6.33 37.61 -7.17
N GLY A 372 -5.69 36.65 -6.51
CA GLY A 372 -4.27 36.72 -6.17
C GLY A 372 -3.95 37.49 -4.89
N CYS A 373 -4.90 37.59 -3.96
CA CYS A 373 -4.76 38.20 -2.63
C CYS A 373 -4.24 39.65 -2.68
N GLN A 374 -4.83 40.49 -3.55
CA GLN A 374 -4.36 41.87 -3.75
C GLN A 374 -4.43 42.69 -2.45
N ALA A 375 -3.41 43.50 -2.20
CA ALA A 375 -3.30 44.36 -1.02
C ALA A 375 -2.54 45.64 -1.35
N GLN A 376 -2.78 46.69 -0.58
CA GLN A 376 -2.00 47.93 -0.62
C GLN A 376 -0.62 47.73 0.02
N GLU A 377 -0.51 46.82 0.99
CA GLU A 377 0.81 46.40 1.47
C GLU A 377 1.60 45.67 0.38
N ALA A 378 2.93 45.85 0.39
CA ALA A 378 3.81 45.05 -0.46
C ALA A 378 3.77 43.59 0.02
N VAL A 379 2.98 42.76 -0.68
CA VAL A 379 2.84 41.34 -0.36
C VAL A 379 4.13 40.61 -0.69
N THR A 380 4.94 40.33 0.33
CA THR A 380 6.08 39.43 0.21
C THR A 380 5.59 38.00 0.42
N LEU A 381 5.96 37.07 -0.47
CA LEU A 381 5.79 35.64 -0.20
C LEU A 381 6.77 35.27 0.93
N PRO A 382 6.29 35.00 2.16
CA PRO A 382 7.18 34.52 3.19
C PRO A 382 7.74 33.16 2.74
N PRO A 383 8.98 32.80 3.13
CA PRO A 383 9.45 31.44 2.93
C PRO A 383 8.43 30.47 3.54
N PRO A 384 8.19 29.29 2.91
CA PRO A 384 7.25 28.32 3.43
C PRO A 384 7.55 28.03 4.91
N VAL A 385 6.60 28.32 5.79
CA VAL A 385 6.79 28.05 7.22
C VAL A 385 6.72 26.55 7.42
N SER A 386 7.80 26.02 7.96
CA SER A 386 7.88 24.63 8.35
C SER A 386 6.88 24.36 9.47
N LEU A 387 6.06 23.31 9.35
CA LEU A 387 5.17 22.88 10.44
C LEU A 387 5.92 22.15 11.56
N VAL A 388 7.21 21.94 11.35
CA VAL A 388 8.13 21.27 12.27
C VAL A 388 9.19 22.27 12.69
N LYS A 389 9.33 22.45 14.00
CA LYS A 389 10.29 23.41 14.57
C LYS A 389 11.72 22.92 14.38
N ALA A 390 12.67 23.85 14.37
CA ALA A 390 14.07 23.54 14.12
C ALA A 390 14.70 22.69 15.25
N ASP A 391 14.29 22.90 16.49
CA ASP A 391 14.71 22.12 17.67
C ASP A 391 14.11 20.70 17.67
N GLU A 392 12.86 20.53 17.23
CA GLU A 392 12.24 19.21 17.06
C GLU A 392 13.03 18.33 16.08
N ARG A 393 13.56 18.93 15.00
CA ARG A 393 14.45 18.21 14.07
C ARG A 393 15.75 17.75 14.74
N GLN A 394 16.23 18.42 15.79
CA GLN A 394 17.49 18.06 16.47
C GLN A 394 17.40 16.78 17.30
N HIS A 395 16.20 16.21 17.46
CA HIS A 395 16.05 14.92 18.13
C HIS A 395 16.92 13.84 17.46
N TRP A 396 17.63 13.05 18.26
CA TRP A 396 18.65 12.10 17.80
C TRP A 396 18.14 11.12 16.73
N ALA A 397 16.86 10.73 16.83
CA ALA A 397 16.23 9.80 15.90
C ALA A 397 15.95 10.43 14.51
N PHE A 398 15.76 11.75 14.47
CA PHE A 398 15.45 12.53 13.26
C PHE A 398 16.69 13.18 12.63
N GLN A 399 17.87 12.75 13.06
CA GLN A 399 19.13 13.12 12.46
C GLN A 399 19.63 11.99 11.54
N PRO A 400 20.39 12.30 10.48
CA PRO A 400 21.13 11.27 9.74
C PRO A 400 22.02 10.43 10.67
N VAL A 401 22.37 9.20 10.26
CA VAL A 401 23.22 8.33 11.07
C VAL A 401 24.61 8.93 11.24
N ARG A 402 25.07 9.05 12.48
CA ARG A 402 26.44 9.50 12.77
C ARG A 402 27.43 8.35 12.57
N SER A 403 28.71 8.66 12.41
CA SER A 403 29.78 7.66 12.31
C SER A 403 30.74 7.75 13.49
N PRO A 404 30.30 7.43 14.72
CA PRO A 404 31.15 7.53 15.91
C PRO A 404 32.34 6.57 15.80
N VAL A 405 33.48 6.98 16.36
CA VAL A 405 34.70 6.15 16.42
C VAL A 405 34.63 5.29 17.69
N PRO A 406 35.00 3.99 17.64
CA PRO A 406 35.05 3.15 18.83
C PRO A 406 35.94 3.79 19.92
N PRO A 407 35.52 3.78 21.20
CA PRO A 407 36.31 4.35 22.29
C PRO A 407 37.69 3.66 22.43
N PRO A 408 38.74 4.38 22.86
CA PRO A 408 40.03 3.77 23.15
C PRO A 408 39.90 2.75 24.28
N VAL A 409 40.56 1.61 24.13
CA VAL A 409 40.54 0.50 25.08
C VAL A 409 41.77 0.59 25.98
N SER A 410 41.58 0.51 27.31
CA SER A 410 42.69 0.47 28.25
C SER A 410 43.46 -0.86 28.17
N SER A 411 44.74 -0.85 28.53
CA SER A 411 45.58 -2.07 28.56
C SER A 411 44.97 -3.19 29.41
N ALA A 412 44.37 -2.83 30.56
CA ALA A 412 43.68 -3.78 31.44
C ALA A 412 42.50 -4.50 30.78
N ASN A 413 41.91 -3.91 29.74
CA ASN A 413 40.71 -4.38 29.08
C ASN A 413 40.97 -4.98 27.68
N GLN A 414 42.22 -4.92 27.21
CA GLN A 414 42.60 -5.23 25.83
C GLN A 414 42.29 -6.69 25.44
N GLN A 415 42.36 -7.63 26.39
CA GLN A 415 42.00 -9.03 26.16
C GLN A 415 40.48 -9.29 26.09
N SER A 416 39.67 -8.37 26.62
CA SER A 416 38.21 -8.49 26.66
C SER A 416 37.50 -7.81 25.47
N VAL A 417 38.20 -7.02 24.67
CA VAL A 417 37.65 -6.36 23.47
C VAL A 417 38.01 -7.16 22.23
N ARG A 418 37.01 -7.75 21.57
CA ARG A 418 37.15 -8.57 20.36
C ARG A 418 36.57 -7.88 19.13
N THR A 419 35.53 -7.09 19.32
CA THR A 419 34.94 -6.25 18.28
C THR A 419 34.71 -4.83 18.80
N PRO A 420 34.48 -3.84 17.92
CA PRO A 420 34.14 -2.48 18.35
C PRO A 420 32.91 -2.39 19.26
N VAL A 421 31.97 -3.35 19.17
CA VAL A 421 30.82 -3.45 20.08
C VAL A 421 31.28 -3.50 21.54
N ASP A 422 32.32 -4.29 21.82
CA ASP A 422 32.86 -4.44 23.17
C ASP A 422 33.44 -3.12 23.70
N ALA A 423 34.12 -2.36 22.84
CA ALA A 423 34.69 -1.07 23.22
C ALA A 423 33.62 -0.06 23.66
N PHE A 424 32.48 0.01 22.95
CA PHE A 424 31.37 0.89 23.33
C PHE A 424 30.73 0.47 24.66
N ILE A 425 30.44 -0.82 24.84
CA ILE A 425 29.82 -1.32 26.08
C ILE A 425 30.78 -1.14 27.25
N GLN A 426 32.04 -1.52 27.09
CA GLN A 426 33.02 -1.42 28.15
C GLN A 426 33.32 0.02 28.57
N ALA A 427 33.33 0.96 27.63
CA ALA A 427 33.45 2.39 27.96
C ALA A 427 32.27 2.86 28.85
N ARG A 428 31.05 2.33 28.62
CA ARG A 428 29.89 2.64 29.45
C ARG A 428 29.96 1.97 30.82
N LEU A 429 30.33 0.69 30.88
CA LEU A 429 30.48 -0.07 32.13
C LEU A 429 31.57 0.51 33.03
N SER A 430 32.72 0.90 32.46
CA SER A 430 33.85 1.43 33.21
C SER A 430 33.50 2.73 33.95
N ARG A 431 32.62 3.58 33.37
CA ARG A 431 32.11 4.80 34.03
C ARG A 431 31.30 4.51 35.31
N GLN A 432 30.78 3.29 35.45
CA GLN A 432 30.03 2.82 36.61
C GLN A 432 30.86 1.90 37.52
N GLY A 433 32.15 1.68 37.20
CA GLY A 433 33.00 0.71 37.88
C GLY A 433 32.51 -0.73 37.71
N LEU A 434 31.92 -1.04 36.55
CA LEU A 434 31.46 -2.37 36.17
C LEU A 434 32.37 -2.96 35.09
N THR A 435 32.37 -4.28 34.98
CA THR A 435 33.09 -5.05 33.94
C THR A 435 32.11 -5.99 33.24
N LEU A 436 32.54 -6.58 32.12
CA LEU A 436 31.80 -7.68 31.49
C LEU A 436 31.89 -8.95 32.34
N ALA A 437 30.87 -9.80 32.24
CA ALA A 437 30.92 -11.17 32.72
C ALA A 437 31.95 -11.99 31.94
N PRO A 438 32.48 -13.09 32.53
CA PRO A 438 33.26 -14.07 31.79
C PRO A 438 32.47 -14.66 30.60
N ASP A 439 33.20 -15.17 29.61
CA ASP A 439 32.61 -15.93 28.51
C ASP A 439 31.82 -17.14 29.05
N ALA A 440 30.69 -17.44 28.41
CA ALA A 440 30.01 -18.72 28.57
C ALA A 440 30.93 -19.86 28.12
N ASP A 441 30.79 -21.03 28.73
CA ASP A 441 31.50 -22.22 28.25
C ASP A 441 31.11 -22.55 26.80
N ARG A 442 32.01 -23.27 26.11
CA ARG A 442 31.87 -23.57 24.67
C ARG A 442 30.56 -24.29 24.33
N MET A 443 30.02 -25.10 25.24
CA MET A 443 28.79 -25.86 25.03
C MET A 443 27.57 -24.94 25.07
N ARG A 444 27.45 -24.10 26.10
CA ARG A 444 26.39 -23.07 26.18
C ARG A 444 26.47 -22.10 25.02
N LEU A 445 27.67 -21.65 24.66
CA LEU A 445 27.86 -20.74 23.52
C LEU A 445 27.45 -21.39 22.19
N ALA A 446 27.77 -22.67 21.98
CA ALA A 446 27.33 -23.41 20.79
C ALA A 446 25.79 -23.51 20.72
N ARG A 447 25.14 -23.90 21.82
CA ARG A 447 23.67 -23.98 21.89
C ARG A 447 23.03 -22.63 21.58
N ARG A 448 23.50 -21.56 22.22
CA ARG A 448 23.02 -20.20 22.00
C ARG A 448 23.16 -19.77 20.54
N LEU A 449 24.34 -19.97 19.93
CA LEU A 449 24.60 -19.60 18.53
C LEU A 449 23.70 -20.35 17.55
N PHE A 450 23.56 -21.67 17.72
CA PHE A 450 22.72 -22.49 16.85
C PHE A 450 21.25 -22.08 16.93
N ILE A 451 20.73 -21.84 18.13
CA ILE A 451 19.34 -21.42 18.29
C ILE A 451 19.13 -19.98 17.80
N ASP A 452 20.00 -19.03 18.16
CA ASP A 452 19.87 -17.63 17.74
C ASP A 452 19.98 -17.48 16.21
N LEU A 453 20.88 -18.23 15.56
CA LEU A 453 21.17 -18.06 14.14
C LEU A 453 20.30 -18.93 13.23
N ILE A 454 19.97 -20.17 13.60
CA ILE A 454 19.21 -21.09 12.74
C ILE A 454 17.93 -21.67 13.38
N GLY A 455 17.70 -21.38 14.66
CA GLY A 455 16.50 -21.79 15.39
C GLY A 455 16.41 -23.30 15.65
N LEU A 456 17.54 -24.00 15.68
CA LEU A 456 17.64 -25.45 15.93
C LEU A 456 18.76 -25.73 16.94
N PRO A 457 18.67 -26.80 17.74
CA PRO A 457 19.75 -27.18 18.65
C PRO A 457 20.97 -27.73 17.89
N PRO A 458 22.19 -27.60 18.43
CA PRO A 458 23.40 -28.10 17.77
C PRO A 458 23.47 -29.63 17.80
N PRO A 459 23.93 -30.27 16.71
CA PRO A 459 24.25 -31.69 16.73
C PRO A 459 25.50 -31.94 17.59
N ARG A 460 25.54 -33.07 18.31
CA ARG A 460 26.64 -33.46 19.21
C ARG A 460 28.03 -33.31 18.58
N SER A 461 28.21 -33.82 17.37
CA SER A 461 29.49 -33.77 16.64
C SER A 461 30.00 -32.35 16.39
N ARG A 462 29.10 -31.37 16.21
CA ARG A 462 29.48 -29.96 16.05
C ARG A 462 29.83 -29.30 17.39
N VAL A 463 29.14 -29.65 18.47
CA VAL A 463 29.49 -29.17 19.83
C VAL A 463 30.87 -29.69 20.25
N GLU A 464 31.13 -30.98 20.07
CA GLU A 464 32.41 -31.61 20.42
C GLU A 464 33.56 -30.97 19.64
N ALA A 465 33.42 -30.87 18.31
CA ALA A 465 34.43 -30.21 17.48
C ALA A 465 34.64 -28.73 17.83
N PHE A 466 33.58 -27.98 18.15
CA PHE A 466 33.72 -26.57 18.57
C PHE A 466 34.39 -26.42 19.94
N ARG A 467 34.16 -27.37 20.85
CA ARG A 467 34.80 -27.41 22.17
C ARG A 467 36.30 -27.69 22.06
N GLU A 468 36.69 -28.55 21.12
CA GLU A 468 38.09 -28.91 20.86
C GLU A 468 38.83 -27.87 20.02
N ASP A 469 38.12 -26.99 19.33
CA ASP A 469 38.70 -25.93 18.50
C ASP A 469 39.31 -24.78 19.35
N GLN A 470 40.61 -24.87 19.57
CA GLN A 470 41.42 -23.89 20.30
C GLN A 470 41.82 -22.66 19.47
N ARG A 471 41.43 -22.59 18.19
CA ARG A 471 41.83 -21.44 17.36
C ARG A 471 41.20 -20.14 17.89
N PRO A 472 41.91 -19.00 17.85
CA PRO A 472 41.38 -17.73 18.30
C PRO A 472 40.09 -17.29 17.58
N ASP A 473 39.92 -17.70 16.32
CA ASP A 473 38.78 -17.38 15.47
C ASP A 473 37.66 -18.44 15.48
N ALA A 474 37.74 -19.49 16.32
CA ALA A 474 36.80 -20.60 16.33
C ALA A 474 35.31 -20.16 16.44
N VAL A 475 35.01 -19.13 17.24
CA VAL A 475 33.65 -18.56 17.35
C VAL A 475 33.21 -17.93 16.03
N ALA A 476 34.07 -17.13 15.39
CA ALA A 476 33.76 -16.48 14.13
C ALA A 476 33.51 -17.50 13.02
N ARG A 477 34.30 -18.58 12.98
CA ARG A 477 34.11 -19.69 12.03
C ARG A 477 32.77 -20.40 12.21
N LEU A 478 32.36 -20.66 13.46
CA LEU A 478 31.05 -21.25 13.73
C LEU A 478 29.91 -20.30 13.34
N VAL A 479 30.04 -19.01 13.64
CA VAL A 479 29.08 -18.00 13.19
C VAL A 479 28.98 -17.98 11.66
N ASP A 480 30.11 -17.99 10.95
CA ASP A 480 30.14 -17.99 9.48
C ASP A 480 29.48 -19.25 8.88
N GLU A 481 29.72 -20.42 9.48
CA GLU A 481 29.05 -21.69 9.14
C GLU A 481 27.52 -21.56 9.28
N LEU A 482 27.05 -21.02 10.41
CA LEU A 482 25.62 -20.88 10.70
C LEU A 482 24.94 -19.80 9.83
N LEU A 483 25.63 -18.70 9.55
CA LEU A 483 25.14 -17.65 8.63
C LEU A 483 25.07 -18.15 7.18
N ALA A 484 25.93 -19.08 6.78
CA ALA A 484 25.88 -19.71 5.46
C ALA A 484 24.76 -20.76 5.33
N SER A 485 24.23 -21.26 6.45
CA SER A 485 23.15 -22.25 6.45
C SER A 485 21.85 -21.67 5.87
N PRO A 486 21.12 -22.39 5.00
CA PRO A 486 19.81 -21.96 4.51
C PRO A 486 18.75 -21.88 5.63
N GLN A 487 19.02 -22.46 6.80
CA GLN A 487 18.16 -22.36 7.98
C GLN A 487 18.25 -20.98 8.65
N PHE A 488 19.29 -20.19 8.34
CA PHE A 488 19.41 -18.81 8.83
C PHE A 488 18.22 -17.95 8.38
N GLY A 489 17.88 -17.99 7.09
CA GLY A 489 16.77 -17.24 6.53
C GLY A 489 15.41 -17.64 7.10
N ILE A 490 15.24 -18.91 7.50
CA ILE A 490 14.04 -19.38 8.20
C ILE A 490 13.92 -18.71 9.57
N ARG A 491 15.02 -18.69 10.33
CA ARG A 491 15.06 -18.10 11.67
C ARG A 491 14.87 -16.59 11.61
N TRP A 492 15.66 -15.89 10.81
CA TRP A 492 15.68 -14.43 10.79
C TRP A 492 14.55 -13.82 9.96
N GLY A 493 14.12 -14.50 8.90
CA GLY A 493 12.94 -14.12 8.14
C GLY A 493 11.67 -14.12 8.98
N ARG A 494 11.55 -15.01 9.99
CA ARG A 494 10.42 -15.00 10.92
C ARG A 494 10.27 -13.66 11.66
N HIS A 495 11.37 -13.12 12.18
CA HIS A 495 11.32 -11.86 12.92
C HIS A 495 10.88 -10.69 12.03
N TRP A 496 11.27 -10.70 10.75
CA TRP A 496 10.74 -9.74 9.78
C TRP A 496 9.24 -9.96 9.51
N LEU A 497 8.80 -11.21 9.35
CA LEU A 497 7.40 -11.54 9.09
C LEU A 497 6.47 -11.11 10.23
N ASP A 498 6.92 -11.21 11.49
CA ASP A 498 6.17 -10.70 12.63
C ASP A 498 6.04 -9.17 12.58
N VAL A 499 7.15 -8.47 12.32
CA VAL A 499 7.23 -7.00 12.26
C VAL A 499 6.27 -6.43 11.21
N VAL A 500 6.14 -7.10 10.05
CA VAL A 500 5.26 -6.64 8.97
C VAL A 500 3.82 -7.15 9.12
N GLY A 501 3.52 -7.95 10.14
CA GLY A 501 2.18 -8.50 10.37
C GLY A 501 1.77 -9.58 9.37
N TYR A 502 2.73 -10.37 8.86
CA TYR A 502 2.46 -11.39 7.85
C TYR A 502 1.59 -12.53 8.38
N THR A 503 0.55 -12.87 7.62
CA THR A 503 -0.22 -14.12 7.73
C THR A 503 -0.46 -14.73 6.35
N ASP A 504 -0.77 -16.03 6.30
CA ASP A 504 -1.16 -16.72 5.07
C ASP A 504 -2.63 -16.42 4.67
N THR A 505 -3.39 -15.79 5.58
CA THR A 505 -4.77 -15.29 5.39
C THR A 505 -4.77 -13.78 5.12
N ILE A 506 -5.92 -13.17 4.82
CA ILE A 506 -6.01 -11.72 4.59
C ILE A 506 -6.98 -11.05 5.56
N SER A 507 -8.16 -11.64 5.75
CA SER A 507 -9.18 -11.22 6.70
C SER A 507 -8.85 -11.60 8.15
N PHE A 508 -9.62 -11.06 9.10
CA PHE A 508 -9.73 -11.63 10.44
C PHE A 508 -10.11 -13.10 10.36
N ASP A 509 -9.67 -13.84 11.37
CA ASP A 509 -10.10 -15.20 11.52
C ASP A 509 -11.50 -15.20 12.16
N ASP A 510 -12.57 -15.24 11.37
CA ASP A 510 -13.94 -15.26 11.93
C ASP A 510 -14.24 -16.60 12.63
N ASP A 511 -14.91 -16.53 13.79
CA ASP A 511 -15.35 -17.69 14.61
C ASP A 511 -16.50 -18.52 13.97
N TYR A 512 -17.09 -18.08 12.86
CA TYR A 512 -18.38 -18.60 12.36
C TYR A 512 -18.35 -19.36 11.02
N GLY A 513 -17.17 -19.73 10.49
CA GLY A 513 -17.05 -20.38 9.17
C GLY A 513 -16.18 -21.64 9.12
N PRO A 514 -16.30 -22.47 8.05
CA PRO A 514 -15.34 -23.54 7.79
C PRO A 514 -13.91 -22.98 7.69
N PRO A 515 -12.87 -23.80 7.97
CA PRO A 515 -11.49 -23.32 8.07
C PRO A 515 -11.09 -22.48 6.86
N ILE A 516 -10.75 -21.22 7.12
CA ILE A 516 -10.25 -20.29 6.09
C ILE A 516 -8.94 -20.87 5.57
N GLY A 517 -8.94 -21.34 4.32
CA GLY A 517 -7.72 -21.73 3.61
C GLY A 517 -6.78 -20.54 3.42
N PHE A 518 -5.52 -20.79 3.05
CA PHE A 518 -4.60 -19.70 2.74
C PHE A 518 -4.94 -19.01 1.41
N VAL A 519 -4.55 -17.74 1.27
CA VAL A 519 -4.69 -17.04 0.00
C VAL A 519 -3.63 -17.51 -0.99
N LYS A 520 -4.08 -17.95 -2.17
CA LYS A 520 -3.21 -18.45 -3.24
C LYS A 520 -2.09 -17.45 -3.53
N GLY A 521 -0.84 -17.92 -3.44
CA GLY A 521 0.34 -17.12 -3.74
C GLY A 521 0.87 -16.23 -2.61
N LYS A 522 0.12 -16.01 -1.52
CA LYS A 522 0.56 -15.13 -0.42
C LYS A 522 1.82 -15.67 0.28
N TRP A 523 1.94 -16.99 0.43
CA TRP A 523 3.13 -17.69 0.97
C TRP A 523 4.43 -17.42 0.22
N ARG A 524 4.36 -16.95 -1.05
CA ARG A 524 5.58 -16.58 -1.78
C ARG A 524 6.28 -15.39 -1.15
N TYR A 525 5.56 -14.49 -0.49
CA TYR A 525 6.18 -13.37 0.23
C TYR A 525 7.02 -13.87 1.41
N ARG A 526 6.52 -14.84 2.18
CA ARG A 526 7.30 -15.52 3.23
C ARG A 526 8.58 -16.13 2.66
N ASP A 527 8.47 -16.83 1.54
CA ASP A 527 9.61 -17.49 0.89
C ASP A 527 10.60 -16.47 0.32
N TYR A 528 10.12 -15.36 -0.24
CA TYR A 528 10.93 -14.22 -0.67
C TYR A 528 11.73 -13.62 0.47
N VAL A 529 11.11 -13.41 1.63
CA VAL A 529 11.81 -12.92 2.83
C VAL A 529 12.88 -13.92 3.23
N ILE A 530 12.55 -15.20 3.41
CA ILE A 530 13.52 -16.24 3.78
C ILE A 530 14.69 -16.29 2.79
N SER A 531 14.40 -16.23 1.49
CA SER A 531 15.40 -16.23 0.43
C SER A 531 16.28 -15.00 0.46
N SER A 532 15.71 -13.80 0.63
CA SER A 532 16.45 -12.54 0.70
C SER A 532 17.45 -12.53 1.84
N PHE A 533 17.08 -13.06 3.01
CA PHE A 533 17.99 -13.23 4.13
C PHE A 533 19.10 -14.24 3.83
N ASN A 534 18.77 -15.38 3.20
CA ASN A 534 19.77 -16.40 2.86
C ASN A 534 20.78 -15.92 1.82
N GLN A 535 20.33 -15.15 0.82
CA GLN A 535 21.16 -14.55 -0.22
C GLN A 535 21.97 -13.34 0.28
N ASP A 536 21.79 -12.94 1.54
CA ASP A 536 22.40 -11.76 2.13
C ASP A 536 22.10 -10.47 1.37
N LYS A 537 20.83 -10.32 0.96
CA LYS A 537 20.39 -9.17 0.18
C LYS A 537 20.71 -7.86 0.91
N VAL A 538 21.26 -6.92 0.16
CA VAL A 538 21.57 -5.57 0.66
C VAL A 538 20.30 -4.90 1.18
N THR A 539 20.41 -4.28 2.35
CA THR A 539 19.25 -3.75 3.11
C THR A 539 18.45 -2.72 2.32
N SER A 540 19.14 -1.85 1.57
CA SER A 540 18.51 -0.82 0.73
C SER A 540 17.68 -1.42 -0.42
N ARG A 541 18.20 -2.45 -1.09
CA ARG A 541 17.48 -3.17 -2.15
C ARG A 541 16.27 -3.91 -1.59
N PHE A 542 16.44 -4.64 -0.49
CA PHE A 542 15.34 -5.33 0.19
C PHE A 542 14.21 -4.35 0.50
N LEU A 543 14.49 -3.22 1.15
CA LEU A 543 13.49 -2.19 1.46
C LEU A 543 12.82 -1.59 0.22
N THR A 544 13.58 -1.35 -0.84
CA THR A 544 13.05 -0.76 -2.07
C THR A 544 12.05 -1.71 -2.75
N GLU A 545 12.40 -2.99 -2.83
CA GLU A 545 11.51 -4.01 -3.41
C GLU A 545 10.21 -4.18 -2.61
N GLN A 546 10.28 -4.08 -1.27
CA GLN A 546 9.10 -4.15 -0.39
C GLN A 546 8.05 -3.08 -0.70
N LEU A 547 8.50 -1.85 -0.94
CA LEU A 547 7.61 -0.70 -1.15
C LEU A 547 7.21 -0.55 -2.63
N ALA A 548 8.13 -0.83 -3.55
CA ALA A 548 8.02 -0.42 -4.94
C ALA A 548 8.59 -1.44 -5.94
N GLY A 549 8.69 -2.73 -5.60
CA GLY A 549 9.23 -3.75 -6.50
C GLY A 549 8.53 -3.81 -7.87
N ASP A 550 7.22 -3.63 -7.92
CA ASP A 550 6.46 -3.54 -9.18
C ASP A 550 6.87 -2.34 -10.05
N GLN A 551 7.30 -1.23 -9.43
CA GLN A 551 7.73 -0.01 -10.11
C GLN A 551 9.20 -0.06 -10.55
N LEU A 552 9.96 -1.09 -10.14
CA LEU A 552 11.36 -1.31 -10.56
C LEU A 552 11.46 -2.05 -11.91
N VAL A 553 10.41 -2.74 -12.33
CA VAL A 553 10.41 -3.62 -13.50
C VAL A 553 9.22 -3.33 -14.41
N ASP A 554 9.41 -3.43 -15.72
CA ASP A 554 8.31 -3.33 -16.70
C ASP A 554 7.59 -4.67 -16.87
N TRP A 555 6.92 -5.10 -15.82
CA TRP A 555 6.20 -6.37 -15.80
C TRP A 555 4.93 -6.35 -16.66
N GLN A 556 4.35 -5.18 -16.92
CA GLN A 556 3.09 -5.05 -17.66
C GLN A 556 3.30 -5.31 -19.16
N ASN A 557 4.44 -4.89 -19.71
CA ASN A 557 4.77 -5.08 -21.13
C ASN A 557 5.75 -6.25 -21.38
N ALA A 558 6.19 -6.95 -20.34
CA ALA A 558 7.14 -8.06 -20.47
C ALA A 558 6.54 -9.24 -21.26
N GLU A 559 7.25 -9.70 -22.29
CA GLU A 559 6.89 -10.93 -23.04
C GLU A 559 6.89 -12.16 -22.12
N ARG A 560 7.84 -12.22 -21.18
CA ARG A 560 8.00 -13.28 -20.20
C ARG A 560 8.40 -12.71 -18.85
N TYR A 561 7.89 -13.29 -17.77
CA TYR A 561 8.31 -12.92 -16.43
C TYR A 561 9.64 -13.62 -16.11
N THR A 562 10.69 -12.81 -15.95
CA THR A 562 11.99 -13.28 -15.45
C THR A 562 11.93 -13.56 -13.95
N PRO A 563 12.90 -14.28 -13.37
CA PRO A 563 13.01 -14.42 -11.92
C PRO A 563 13.00 -13.08 -11.18
N GLU A 564 13.68 -12.06 -11.73
CA GLU A 564 13.68 -10.71 -11.15
C GLU A 564 12.30 -10.04 -11.16
N ILE A 565 11.53 -10.20 -12.25
CA ILE A 565 10.14 -9.69 -12.31
C ILE A 565 9.28 -10.37 -11.24
N ILE A 566 9.33 -11.70 -11.17
CA ILE A 566 8.56 -12.46 -10.18
C ILE A 566 8.96 -12.05 -8.76
N GLU A 567 10.25 -11.94 -8.49
CA GLU A 567 10.78 -11.55 -7.19
C GLU A 567 10.35 -10.14 -6.79
N SER A 568 10.47 -9.17 -7.71
CA SER A 568 10.09 -7.78 -7.48
C SER A 568 8.58 -7.63 -7.24
N LEU A 569 7.74 -8.37 -7.97
CA LEU A 569 6.30 -8.42 -7.74
C LEU A 569 5.95 -9.08 -6.39
N VAL A 570 6.60 -10.19 -6.05
CA VAL A 570 6.37 -10.91 -4.77
C VAL A 570 6.77 -10.05 -3.58
N ALA A 571 7.85 -9.27 -3.67
CA ALA A 571 8.34 -8.41 -2.60
C ALA A 571 7.30 -7.37 -2.14
N THR A 572 6.50 -6.85 -3.06
CA THR A 572 5.41 -5.90 -2.73
C THR A 572 4.31 -6.48 -1.85
N GLY A 573 4.33 -7.80 -1.58
CA GLY A 573 3.50 -8.48 -0.59
C GLY A 573 3.60 -7.88 0.83
N TYR A 574 4.65 -7.12 1.13
CA TYR A 574 4.76 -6.30 2.35
C TYR A 574 3.53 -5.40 2.58
N LEU A 575 3.10 -4.67 1.53
CA LEU A 575 1.93 -3.78 1.57
C LEU A 575 0.60 -4.56 1.58
N ARG A 576 0.63 -5.89 1.63
CA ARG A 576 -0.53 -6.79 1.66
C ARG A 576 -0.62 -7.60 2.96
N CYS A 577 0.14 -7.22 3.98
CA CYS A 577 0.11 -7.88 5.29
C CYS A 577 -0.91 -7.26 6.26
N CYS A 578 -1.38 -6.03 6.01
CA CYS A 578 -2.53 -5.46 6.72
C CYS A 578 -3.79 -6.31 6.52
N GLU A 579 -4.69 -6.21 7.49
CA GLU A 579 -6.00 -6.84 7.40
C GLU A 579 -6.81 -6.19 6.28
N ASP A 580 -7.50 -7.00 5.49
CA ASP A 580 -8.32 -6.52 4.39
C ASP A 580 -9.52 -7.45 4.18
N ILE A 581 -10.65 -7.10 4.80
CA ILE A 581 -11.93 -7.81 4.68
C ILE A 581 -12.81 -7.24 3.55
N SER A 582 -12.25 -6.42 2.65
CA SER A 582 -13.04 -5.69 1.65
C SER A 582 -13.72 -6.57 0.60
N LYS A 583 -13.32 -7.84 0.49
CA LYS A 583 -14.03 -8.82 -0.33
C LYS A 583 -15.33 -9.25 0.33
N GLU A 584 -15.29 -9.54 1.62
CA GLU A 584 -16.44 -9.95 2.43
C GLU A 584 -17.38 -8.76 2.69
N ASP A 585 -16.79 -7.59 2.91
CA ASP A 585 -17.49 -6.34 3.21
C ASP A 585 -16.88 -5.14 2.46
N PRO A 586 -17.40 -4.80 1.26
CA PRO A 586 -16.84 -3.75 0.41
C PRO A 586 -17.28 -2.34 0.83
N ARG A 587 -17.79 -2.13 2.06
CA ARG A 587 -18.23 -0.81 2.51
C ARG A 587 -17.06 0.17 2.60
N PRO A 588 -17.26 1.47 2.29
CA PRO A 588 -16.18 2.45 2.25
C PRO A 588 -15.32 2.52 3.52
N PHE A 589 -15.91 2.41 4.72
CA PHE A 589 -15.13 2.48 5.95
C PHE A 589 -14.10 1.35 6.10
N ILE A 590 -14.36 0.16 5.53
CA ILE A 590 -13.40 -0.94 5.46
C ILE A 590 -12.27 -0.60 4.49
N ILE A 591 -12.61 -0.11 3.30
CA ILE A 591 -11.62 0.31 2.30
C ILE A 591 -10.68 1.38 2.88
N TRP A 592 -11.24 2.37 3.57
CA TRP A 592 -10.46 3.42 4.23
C TRP A 592 -9.64 2.88 5.41
N SER A 593 -10.13 1.88 6.17
CA SER A 593 -9.33 1.29 7.25
C SER A 593 -8.08 0.61 6.71
N VAL A 594 -8.16 -0.15 5.61
CA VAL A 594 -6.98 -0.78 4.97
C VAL A 594 -5.92 0.26 4.60
N LEU A 595 -6.35 1.42 4.07
CA LEU A 595 -5.44 2.51 3.72
C LEU A 595 -4.78 3.12 4.97
N HIS A 596 -5.53 3.35 6.03
CA HIS A 596 -5.01 3.86 7.31
C HIS A 596 -4.04 2.86 7.97
N ASP A 597 -4.39 1.58 7.98
CA ASP A 597 -3.57 0.52 8.55
C ASP A 597 -2.27 0.33 7.76
N SER A 598 -2.29 0.56 6.44
CA SER A 598 -1.08 0.54 5.61
C SER A 598 -0.12 1.69 5.95
N VAL A 599 -0.65 2.89 6.24
CA VAL A 599 0.16 4.02 6.72
C VAL A 599 0.77 3.70 8.08
N GLU A 600 0.00 3.13 9.00
CA GLU A 600 0.48 2.76 10.33
C GLU A 600 1.50 1.61 10.28
N GLN A 601 1.31 0.63 9.41
CA GLN A 601 2.28 -0.45 9.17
C GLN A 601 3.62 0.12 8.72
N ILE A 602 3.66 1.07 7.79
CA ILE A 602 4.90 1.74 7.37
C ILE A 602 5.52 2.55 8.52
N GLY A 603 4.69 3.31 9.26
CA GLY A 603 5.11 4.08 10.42
C GLY A 603 5.79 3.22 11.48
N THR A 604 5.14 2.14 11.89
CA THR A 604 5.62 1.25 12.95
C THR A 604 6.76 0.34 12.47
N SER A 605 6.60 -0.33 11.33
CA SER A 605 7.54 -1.37 10.90
C SER A 605 8.83 -0.81 10.28
N LEU A 606 8.81 0.36 9.62
CA LEU A 606 10.00 0.94 9.01
C LEU A 606 10.52 2.15 9.78
N LEU A 607 9.64 3.07 10.18
CA LEU A 607 10.06 4.32 10.83
C LEU A 607 10.15 4.22 12.35
N GLY A 608 9.51 3.22 12.97
CA GLY A 608 9.42 3.15 14.43
C GLY A 608 8.76 4.42 14.99
N LEU A 609 7.65 4.85 14.39
CA LEU A 609 6.84 5.99 14.81
C LEU A 609 5.37 5.60 14.87
N THR A 610 4.65 6.12 15.86
CA THR A 610 3.20 5.96 16.00
C THR A 610 2.47 7.08 15.28
N LEU A 611 1.87 6.80 14.11
CA LEU A 611 1.27 7.82 13.24
C LEU A 611 -0.24 7.99 13.48
N ASN A 612 -0.89 7.03 14.16
CA ASN A 612 -2.34 6.99 14.38
C ASN A 612 -2.97 8.30 14.89
N CYS A 613 -2.37 8.98 15.88
CA CYS A 613 -2.93 10.25 16.37
C CYS A 613 -2.91 11.36 15.30
N ALA A 614 -1.89 11.36 14.43
CA ALA A 614 -1.75 12.32 13.35
C ALA A 614 -2.85 12.19 12.29
N ARG A 615 -3.60 11.08 12.26
CA ARG A 615 -4.78 10.91 11.41
C ARG A 615 -5.86 11.97 11.71
N CYS A 616 -6.15 12.19 12.99
CA CYS A 616 -7.30 13.01 13.40
C CYS A 616 -6.96 14.48 13.65
N HIS A 617 -5.74 14.76 14.10
CA HIS A 617 -5.24 16.11 14.41
C HIS A 617 -3.71 16.11 14.38
N THR A 618 -3.08 17.29 14.33
CA THR A 618 -1.62 17.40 14.47
C THR A 618 -1.19 16.76 15.79
N HIS A 619 -0.17 15.89 15.75
CA HIS A 619 0.23 15.10 16.90
C HIS A 619 0.61 15.99 18.09
N LYS A 620 0.13 15.65 19.29
CA LYS A 620 0.26 16.52 20.48
C LYS A 620 1.70 16.68 20.98
N PHE A 621 2.51 15.63 20.84
CA PHE A 621 3.85 15.54 21.42
C PHE A 621 4.97 15.26 20.41
N GLU A 622 4.61 14.95 19.16
CA GLU A 622 5.56 14.55 18.14
C GLU A 622 5.48 15.60 17.02
N PRO A 623 6.58 15.88 16.32
CA PRO A 623 6.61 16.80 15.18
C PRO A 623 5.99 16.15 13.93
N LEU A 624 4.73 15.73 14.06
CA LEU A 624 3.95 15.03 13.04
C LEU A 624 2.65 15.82 12.78
N PRO A 625 2.69 16.79 11.86
CA PRO A 625 1.50 17.50 11.41
C PRO A 625 0.48 16.54 10.81
N GLN A 626 -0.83 16.78 11.03
CA GLN A 626 -1.87 15.96 10.39
C GLN A 626 -1.74 15.97 8.86
N ARG A 627 -1.32 17.10 8.31
CA ARG A 627 -1.03 17.26 6.88
C ARG A 627 -0.09 16.14 6.39
N ASP A 628 0.96 15.85 7.14
CA ASP A 628 2.01 14.91 6.73
C ASP A 628 1.54 13.45 6.75
N TYR A 629 0.62 13.11 7.66
CA TYR A 629 -0.08 11.82 7.63
C TYR A 629 -0.79 11.62 6.27
N TYR A 630 -1.53 12.64 5.82
CA TYR A 630 -2.25 12.57 4.54
C TYR A 630 -1.34 12.68 3.31
N ARG A 631 -0.20 13.38 3.41
CA ARG A 631 0.83 13.39 2.36
C ARG A 631 1.40 11.99 2.16
N LEU A 632 1.71 11.27 3.24
CA LEU A 632 2.17 9.88 3.17
C LEU A 632 1.06 8.94 2.68
N MET A 633 -0.18 9.14 3.11
CA MET A 633 -1.33 8.38 2.60
C MET A 633 -1.48 8.54 1.08
N ALA A 634 -1.33 9.77 0.56
CA ALA A 634 -1.40 10.08 -0.88
C ALA A 634 -0.32 9.37 -1.73
N ILE A 635 0.77 8.91 -1.13
CA ILE A 635 1.76 8.05 -1.82
C ILE A 635 1.19 6.66 -2.11
N LEU A 636 0.28 6.17 -1.26
CA LEU A 636 -0.28 4.83 -1.35
C LEU A 636 -1.57 4.79 -2.19
N THR A 637 -2.28 5.91 -2.32
CA THR A 637 -3.57 5.98 -3.02
C THR A 637 -3.54 5.60 -4.50
N PRO A 638 -2.42 5.69 -5.27
CA PRO A 638 -2.37 5.10 -6.61
C PRO A 638 -2.54 3.58 -6.61
N ALA A 639 -2.05 2.88 -5.59
CA ALA A 639 -2.16 1.43 -5.44
C ALA A 639 -3.40 1.01 -4.63
N LEU A 640 -3.74 1.78 -3.60
CA LEU A 640 -4.88 1.59 -2.69
C LEU A 640 -5.96 2.65 -2.95
N ASN A 641 -6.40 2.78 -4.20
CA ASN A 641 -7.34 3.82 -4.62
C ASN A 641 -8.78 3.47 -4.17
N PRO A 642 -9.43 4.25 -3.30
CA PRO A 642 -10.79 3.96 -2.85
C PRO A 642 -11.85 4.05 -3.96
N ALA A 643 -11.61 4.81 -5.04
CA ALA A 643 -12.55 4.99 -6.13
C ALA A 643 -12.54 3.83 -7.15
N ILE A 644 -11.40 3.15 -7.29
CA ILE A 644 -11.21 1.97 -8.16
C ILE A 644 -10.60 0.83 -7.34
N TRP A 645 -11.22 0.56 -6.20
CA TRP A 645 -10.72 -0.39 -5.24
C TRP A 645 -10.60 -1.80 -5.84
N LYS A 646 -9.44 -2.42 -5.66
CA LYS A 646 -9.25 -3.85 -5.92
C LYS A 646 -9.22 -4.60 -4.60
N ASP A 647 -10.17 -5.50 -4.42
CA ASP A 647 -10.23 -6.40 -3.27
C ASP A 647 -9.02 -7.36 -3.28
N PRO A 648 -8.77 -8.09 -2.17
CA PRO A 648 -7.60 -8.93 -2.09
C PRO A 648 -7.44 -9.98 -3.18
N GLN A 649 -8.52 -10.60 -3.64
CA GLN A 649 -8.47 -11.64 -4.65
C GLN A 649 -8.21 -11.06 -6.05
N GLN A 650 -8.73 -9.87 -6.33
CA GLN A 650 -8.49 -9.15 -7.58
C GLN A 650 -7.03 -8.70 -7.76
N ARG A 651 -6.24 -8.70 -6.69
CA ARG A 651 -4.81 -8.35 -6.70
C ARG A 651 -3.89 -9.56 -6.86
N ALA A 652 -4.43 -10.78 -6.94
CA ALA A 652 -3.64 -11.96 -7.28
C ALA A 652 -3.26 -11.94 -8.77
N LEU A 653 -1.96 -12.01 -9.05
CA LEU A 653 -1.41 -12.09 -10.41
C LEU A 653 -0.93 -13.52 -10.69
N PRO A 654 -1.12 -14.05 -11.90
CA PRO A 654 -0.38 -15.23 -12.37
C PRO A 654 1.13 -14.96 -12.31
N ASP A 655 1.94 -15.99 -12.02
CA ASP A 655 3.41 -15.89 -12.08
C ASP A 655 3.98 -16.02 -13.50
N VAL A 656 3.12 -15.91 -14.51
CA VAL A 656 3.46 -15.95 -15.93
C VAL A 656 2.85 -14.74 -16.65
N ALA A 657 3.51 -14.31 -17.72
CA ALA A 657 3.04 -13.19 -18.55
C ALA A 657 1.69 -13.49 -19.23
N PRO A 658 0.90 -12.46 -19.61
CA PRO A 658 -0.44 -12.65 -20.20
C PRO A 658 -0.47 -13.56 -21.43
N ALA A 659 0.53 -13.48 -22.31
CA ALA A 659 0.63 -14.33 -23.50
C ALA A 659 0.73 -15.82 -23.10
N ARG A 660 1.62 -16.15 -22.17
CA ARG A 660 1.77 -17.52 -21.66
C ARG A 660 0.53 -18.00 -20.92
N LEU A 661 -0.15 -17.12 -20.18
CA LEU A 661 -1.42 -17.46 -19.54
C LEU A 661 -2.50 -17.82 -20.56
N ALA A 662 -2.57 -17.11 -21.69
CA ALA A 662 -3.50 -17.41 -22.77
C ALA A 662 -3.20 -18.78 -23.40
N GLU A 663 -1.93 -19.10 -23.66
CA GLU A 663 -1.49 -20.42 -24.13
C GLU A 663 -1.90 -21.54 -23.16
N ILE A 664 -1.69 -21.33 -21.85
CA ILE A 664 -2.07 -22.31 -20.80
C ILE A 664 -3.59 -22.53 -20.82
N LYS A 665 -4.39 -21.46 -20.91
CA LYS A 665 -5.85 -21.54 -20.98
C LYS A 665 -6.31 -22.30 -22.22
N GLN A 666 -5.73 -21.99 -23.39
CA GLN A 666 -6.06 -22.66 -24.64
C GLN A 666 -5.70 -24.15 -24.60
N HIS A 667 -4.49 -24.50 -24.13
CA HIS A 667 -4.07 -25.89 -23.97
C HIS A 667 -4.97 -26.65 -23.01
N ASN A 668 -5.29 -26.06 -21.86
CA ASN A 668 -6.15 -26.69 -20.86
C ASN A 668 -7.60 -26.83 -21.34
N ALA A 669 -8.13 -25.89 -22.14
CA ALA A 669 -9.44 -26.05 -22.78
C ALA A 669 -9.46 -27.24 -23.76
N ALA A 670 -8.37 -27.47 -24.50
CA ALA A 670 -8.23 -28.67 -25.34
C ALA A 670 -8.06 -29.96 -24.52
N VAL A 671 -7.44 -29.90 -23.33
CA VAL A 671 -7.47 -31.01 -22.36
C VAL A 671 -8.91 -31.27 -21.87
N ASP A 672 -9.64 -30.22 -21.49
CA ASP A 672 -11.01 -30.33 -20.98
C ASP A 672 -11.93 -31.01 -21.99
N GLU A 673 -11.83 -30.65 -23.27
CA GLU A 673 -12.61 -31.27 -24.33
C GLU A 673 -12.28 -32.76 -24.50
N ARG A 674 -10.99 -33.15 -24.44
CA ARG A 674 -10.59 -34.56 -24.45
C ARG A 674 -11.12 -35.33 -23.25
N VAL A 675 -11.02 -34.76 -22.05
CA VAL A 675 -11.55 -35.35 -20.81
C VAL A 675 -13.06 -35.54 -20.93
N LYS A 676 -13.79 -34.53 -21.43
CA LYS A 676 -15.23 -34.58 -21.65
C LYS A 676 -15.63 -35.68 -22.64
N GLN A 677 -14.89 -35.83 -23.75
CA GLN A 677 -15.13 -36.88 -24.73
C GLN A 677 -14.96 -38.28 -24.13
N GLN A 678 -13.89 -38.51 -23.37
CA GLN A 678 -13.66 -39.80 -22.70
C GLN A 678 -14.67 -40.06 -21.59
N GLN A 679 -15.05 -39.03 -20.82
CA GLN A 679 -16.08 -39.14 -19.80
C GLN A 679 -17.44 -39.51 -20.41
N ALA A 680 -17.79 -38.93 -21.56
CA ALA A 680 -19.00 -39.27 -22.30
C ALA A 680 -19.02 -40.73 -22.80
N VAL A 681 -17.85 -41.35 -23.05
CA VAL A 681 -17.74 -42.79 -23.36
C VAL A 681 -18.08 -43.61 -22.11
N ILE A 682 -17.50 -43.28 -20.96
CA ILE A 682 -17.76 -43.96 -19.68
C ILE A 682 -19.24 -43.84 -19.31
N ASP A 683 -19.80 -42.63 -19.37
CA ASP A 683 -21.18 -42.36 -19.01
C ASP A 683 -22.14 -43.10 -19.94
N ARG A 684 -21.86 -43.14 -21.25
CA ARG A 684 -22.66 -43.90 -22.21
C ARG A 684 -22.71 -45.39 -21.87
N ILE A 685 -21.56 -46.01 -21.60
CA ILE A 685 -21.47 -47.44 -21.24
C ILE A 685 -22.25 -47.71 -19.96
N ARG A 686 -22.05 -46.88 -18.92
CA ARG A 686 -22.76 -47.01 -17.64
C ARG A 686 -24.27 -46.86 -17.80
N SER A 687 -24.73 -45.83 -18.52
CA SER A 687 -26.16 -45.61 -18.76
C SER A 687 -26.80 -46.72 -19.60
N GLN A 688 -26.08 -47.29 -20.58
CA GLN A 688 -26.57 -48.46 -21.33
C GLN A 688 -26.77 -49.67 -20.41
N CYS A 689 -25.75 -50.00 -19.60
CA CYS A 689 -25.82 -51.08 -18.63
C CYS A 689 -26.94 -50.86 -17.59
N GLU A 690 -27.05 -49.64 -17.06
CA GLU A 690 -28.11 -49.24 -16.13
C GLU A 690 -29.51 -49.43 -16.73
N ASN A 691 -29.70 -49.02 -17.99
CA ASN A 691 -30.98 -49.21 -18.68
C ASN A 691 -31.31 -50.69 -18.91
N THR A 692 -30.32 -51.52 -19.26
CA THR A 692 -30.50 -52.97 -19.40
C THR A 692 -30.88 -53.62 -18.07
N LEU A 693 -30.21 -53.26 -16.97
CA LEU A 693 -30.53 -53.76 -15.64
C LEU A 693 -31.92 -53.32 -15.17
N ARG A 694 -32.27 -52.06 -15.41
CA ARG A 694 -33.60 -51.52 -15.09
C ARG A 694 -34.70 -52.24 -15.88
N GLU A 695 -34.48 -52.50 -17.16
CA GLU A 695 -35.42 -53.26 -17.99
C GLU A 695 -35.56 -54.71 -17.49
N ALA A 696 -34.46 -55.37 -17.09
CA ALA A 696 -34.52 -56.70 -16.50
C ALA A 696 -35.30 -56.73 -15.17
N LYS A 697 -35.12 -55.71 -14.31
CA LYS A 697 -35.91 -55.54 -13.08
C LYS A 697 -37.39 -55.31 -13.38
N LEU A 698 -37.71 -54.51 -14.41
CA LEU A 698 -39.09 -54.24 -14.82
C LEU A 698 -39.80 -55.52 -15.27
N VAL A 699 -39.16 -56.33 -16.11
CA VAL A 699 -39.71 -57.60 -16.60
C VAL A 699 -39.92 -58.61 -15.46
N ALA A 700 -39.12 -58.55 -14.40
CA ALA A 700 -39.24 -59.45 -13.24
C ALA A 700 -40.44 -59.13 -12.31
N LEU A 701 -41.06 -57.95 -12.45
CA LEU A 701 -42.24 -57.57 -11.67
C LEU A 701 -43.50 -58.23 -12.25
N SER A 702 -44.27 -58.92 -11.41
CA SER A 702 -45.53 -59.57 -11.80
C SER A 702 -46.74 -58.69 -11.45
N GLY A 703 -47.81 -58.78 -12.27
CA GLY A 703 -49.07 -58.10 -12.00
C GLY A 703 -49.11 -56.60 -12.32
N ILE A 704 -48.21 -56.11 -13.18
CA ILE A 704 -48.14 -54.69 -13.59
C ILE A 704 -48.18 -54.52 -15.12
N ASP A 705 -48.55 -53.33 -15.58
CA ASP A 705 -48.44 -52.94 -17.00
C ASP A 705 -47.00 -52.49 -17.30
N HIS A 706 -46.19 -53.40 -17.85
CA HIS A 706 -44.79 -53.12 -18.16
C HIS A 706 -44.60 -51.99 -19.17
N GLU A 707 -45.52 -51.83 -20.14
CA GLU A 707 -45.37 -50.78 -21.16
C GLU A 707 -45.69 -49.40 -20.58
N ALA A 708 -46.75 -49.28 -19.78
CA ALA A 708 -47.09 -48.02 -19.10
C ALA A 708 -45.97 -47.55 -18.16
N VAL A 709 -45.36 -48.47 -17.39
CA VAL A 709 -44.23 -48.16 -16.51
C VAL A 709 -42.97 -47.80 -17.32
N ARG A 710 -42.69 -48.54 -18.41
CA ARG A 710 -41.55 -48.26 -19.30
C ARG A 710 -41.62 -46.86 -19.91
N VAL A 711 -42.80 -46.46 -20.40
CA VAL A 711 -43.03 -45.12 -20.96
C VAL A 711 -42.89 -44.04 -19.89
N ALA A 712 -43.45 -44.26 -18.69
CA ALA A 712 -43.37 -43.30 -17.59
C ALA A 712 -41.92 -43.02 -17.14
N PHE A 713 -41.07 -44.06 -17.08
CA PHE A 713 -39.64 -43.92 -16.73
C PHE A 713 -38.77 -43.32 -17.85
N LYS A 714 -39.17 -43.44 -19.13
CA LYS A 714 -38.47 -42.81 -20.26
C LYS A 714 -38.73 -41.31 -20.38
N LEU A 715 -39.87 -40.81 -19.88
CA LEU A 715 -40.22 -39.39 -19.91
C LEU A 715 -39.47 -38.60 -18.84
N ALA A 716 -39.08 -37.37 -19.17
CA ALA A 716 -38.54 -36.41 -18.19
C ALA A 716 -39.60 -36.06 -17.14
N ALA A 717 -39.18 -35.82 -15.89
CA ALA A 717 -40.10 -35.69 -14.74
C ALA A 717 -41.16 -34.58 -14.90
N ASP A 718 -40.81 -33.51 -15.61
CA ASP A 718 -41.64 -32.36 -15.96
C ASP A 718 -42.63 -32.64 -17.11
N LYS A 719 -42.39 -33.69 -17.90
CA LYS A 719 -43.25 -34.13 -19.02
C LYS A 719 -44.19 -35.29 -18.67
N ARG A 720 -44.17 -35.77 -17.43
CA ARG A 720 -45.03 -36.86 -16.96
C ARG A 720 -46.40 -36.33 -16.54
N ASP A 721 -47.46 -36.98 -16.97
CA ASP A 721 -48.82 -36.73 -16.45
C ASP A 721 -48.98 -37.29 -15.01
N ALA A 722 -50.15 -37.07 -14.40
CA ALA A 722 -50.40 -37.48 -13.02
C ALA A 722 -50.27 -39.01 -12.83
N GLN A 723 -50.76 -39.80 -13.79
CA GLN A 723 -50.72 -41.26 -13.74
C GLN A 723 -49.30 -41.77 -13.90
N GLN A 724 -48.51 -41.19 -14.80
CA GLN A 724 -47.10 -41.52 -15.02
C GLN A 724 -46.23 -41.13 -13.81
N LYS A 725 -46.53 -40.03 -13.12
CA LYS A 725 -45.84 -39.65 -11.87
C LYS A 725 -46.11 -40.67 -10.76
N GLU A 726 -47.35 -41.12 -10.63
CA GLU A 726 -47.74 -42.14 -9.67
C GLU A 726 -47.09 -43.51 -9.96
N LEU A 727 -47.05 -43.92 -11.24
CA LEU A 727 -46.36 -45.14 -11.67
C LEU A 727 -44.85 -45.08 -11.36
N VAL A 728 -44.20 -43.94 -11.60
CA VAL A 728 -42.79 -43.76 -11.24
C VAL A 728 -42.59 -43.79 -9.73
N ALA A 729 -43.43 -43.10 -8.95
CA ALA A 729 -43.33 -43.11 -7.49
C ALA A 729 -43.46 -44.52 -6.92
N THR A 730 -44.45 -45.28 -7.41
CA THR A 730 -44.77 -46.64 -6.95
C THR A 730 -43.67 -47.65 -7.25
N HIS A 731 -43.03 -47.55 -8.42
CA HIS A 731 -42.03 -48.54 -8.88
C HIS A 731 -40.58 -48.06 -8.77
N SER A 732 -40.33 -46.83 -8.30
CA SER A 732 -39.00 -46.21 -8.22
C SER A 732 -37.99 -47.03 -7.43
N GLU A 733 -38.34 -47.47 -6.23
CA GLU A 733 -37.43 -48.28 -5.39
C GLU A 733 -37.22 -49.70 -5.96
N ALA A 734 -38.25 -50.30 -6.58
CA ALA A 734 -38.12 -51.62 -7.20
C ALA A 734 -37.26 -51.60 -8.49
N LEU A 735 -37.27 -50.49 -9.22
CA LEU A 735 -36.52 -50.29 -10.49
C LEU A 735 -35.21 -49.51 -10.30
N LYS A 736 -34.84 -49.23 -9.06
CA LYS A 736 -33.58 -48.58 -8.70
C LYS A 736 -32.42 -49.49 -9.08
N VAL A 737 -31.44 -48.93 -9.80
CA VAL A 737 -30.20 -49.63 -10.14
C VAL A 737 -29.05 -48.96 -9.39
N THR A 738 -28.27 -49.72 -8.62
CA THR A 738 -27.16 -49.16 -7.84
C THR A 738 -25.84 -49.19 -8.64
N PRO A 739 -24.85 -48.33 -8.31
CA PRO A 739 -23.53 -48.37 -8.93
C PRO A 739 -22.83 -49.73 -8.82
N GLU A 740 -23.06 -50.46 -7.73
CA GLU A 740 -22.52 -51.82 -7.52
C GLU A 740 -23.13 -52.83 -8.50
N GLU A 741 -24.45 -52.73 -8.76
CA GLU A 741 -25.14 -53.58 -9.74
C GLU A 741 -24.64 -53.32 -11.16
N ILE A 742 -24.43 -52.05 -11.53
CA ILE A 742 -23.81 -51.67 -12.81
C ILE A 742 -22.40 -52.26 -12.89
N GLY A 743 -21.58 -52.08 -11.86
CA GLY A 743 -20.23 -52.61 -11.79
C GLY A 743 -20.16 -54.14 -11.99
N ALA A 744 -21.10 -54.88 -11.38
CA ALA A 744 -21.19 -56.33 -11.51
C ALA A 744 -21.63 -56.77 -12.92
N ALA A 745 -22.56 -56.04 -13.55
CA ALA A 745 -23.17 -56.40 -14.83
C ALA A 745 -22.35 -56.02 -16.08
N LEU A 746 -21.36 -55.12 -15.95
CA LEU A 746 -20.47 -54.76 -17.06
C LEU A 746 -19.69 -55.97 -17.58
N SER A 747 -19.72 -56.17 -18.90
CA SER A 747 -18.94 -57.19 -19.61
C SER A 747 -17.43 -56.91 -19.52
N VAL A 748 -16.61 -57.94 -19.78
CA VAL A 748 -15.13 -57.80 -19.79
C VAL A 748 -14.68 -56.73 -20.79
N THR A 749 -15.35 -56.61 -21.94
CA THR A 749 -15.04 -55.60 -22.97
C THR A 749 -15.41 -54.18 -22.52
N GLU A 750 -16.57 -53.99 -21.89
CA GLU A 750 -17.00 -52.69 -21.36
C GLU A 750 -16.10 -52.23 -20.21
N ARG A 751 -15.73 -53.15 -19.29
CA ARG A 751 -14.77 -52.85 -18.21
C ARG A 751 -13.42 -52.39 -18.77
N ARG A 752 -12.90 -53.07 -19.80
CA ARG A 752 -11.65 -52.68 -20.48
C ARG A 752 -11.76 -51.33 -21.21
N GLU A 753 -12.92 -50.98 -21.76
CA GLU A 753 -13.15 -49.68 -22.40
C GLU A 753 -13.22 -48.54 -21.37
N ILE A 754 -13.91 -48.76 -20.25
CA ILE A 754 -13.94 -47.82 -19.12
C ILE A 754 -12.54 -47.62 -18.56
N GLU A 755 -11.77 -48.68 -18.36
CA GLU A 755 -10.38 -48.61 -17.88
C GLU A 755 -9.50 -47.82 -18.85
N ARG A 756 -9.61 -48.07 -20.17
CA ARG A 756 -8.90 -47.30 -21.20
C ARG A 756 -9.28 -45.82 -21.18
N SER A 757 -10.58 -45.51 -21.11
CA SER A 757 -11.08 -44.12 -21.07
C SER A 757 -10.64 -43.42 -19.78
N THR A 758 -10.66 -44.11 -18.65
CA THR A 758 -10.17 -43.60 -17.35
C THR A 758 -8.69 -43.28 -17.43
N LYS A 759 -7.88 -44.19 -17.97
CA LYS A 759 -6.44 -43.96 -18.18
C LYS A 759 -6.18 -42.81 -19.16
N ALA A 760 -7.00 -42.65 -20.18
CA ALA A 760 -6.93 -41.51 -21.10
C ALA A 760 -7.26 -40.18 -20.41
N ILE A 761 -8.26 -40.16 -19.52
CA ILE A 761 -8.60 -39.00 -18.67
C ILE A 761 -7.42 -38.67 -17.74
N GLU A 762 -6.85 -39.66 -17.06
CA GLU A 762 -5.69 -39.47 -16.19
C GLU A 762 -4.49 -38.92 -16.96
N THR A 763 -4.21 -39.49 -18.14
CA THR A 763 -3.13 -39.02 -19.03
C THR A 763 -3.37 -37.58 -19.49
N ALA A 764 -4.61 -37.26 -19.92
CA ALA A 764 -4.97 -35.91 -20.36
C ALA A 764 -4.87 -34.90 -19.20
N ASN A 765 -5.35 -35.25 -18.01
CA ASN A 765 -5.23 -34.42 -16.81
C ASN A 765 -3.75 -34.22 -16.41
N GLY A 766 -2.91 -35.23 -16.56
CA GLY A 766 -1.46 -35.14 -16.34
C GLY A 766 -0.74 -34.22 -17.33
N GLN A 767 -1.34 -33.91 -18.48
CA GLN A 767 -0.80 -32.96 -19.46
C GLN A 767 -1.22 -31.51 -19.22
N ARG A 768 -2.04 -31.22 -18.18
CA ARG A 768 -2.46 -29.85 -17.90
C ARG A 768 -1.26 -28.98 -17.56
N LEU A 769 -1.25 -27.78 -18.15
CA LEU A 769 -0.27 -26.77 -17.80
C LEU A 769 -0.79 -25.99 -16.58
N THR A 770 0.09 -25.72 -15.63
CA THR A 770 -0.22 -24.94 -14.43
C THR A 770 0.63 -23.70 -14.36
N HIS A 771 0.16 -22.72 -13.60
CA HIS A 771 0.92 -21.55 -13.22
C HIS A 771 0.68 -21.29 -11.72
N GLY A 772 1.61 -20.59 -11.09
CA GLY A 772 1.47 -20.11 -9.74
C GLY A 772 0.77 -18.76 -9.67
N TRP A 773 0.62 -18.28 -8.43
CA TRP A 773 0.02 -16.99 -8.12
C TRP A 773 0.99 -16.16 -7.29
N ILE A 774 0.96 -14.85 -7.50
CA ILE A 774 1.69 -13.82 -6.77
C ILE A 774 0.64 -12.88 -6.17
N HIS A 775 0.77 -12.57 -4.89
CA HIS A 775 -0.11 -11.62 -4.23
C HIS A 775 0.59 -10.27 -4.10
N ALA A 776 0.59 -9.49 -5.18
CA ALA A 776 1.34 -8.26 -5.34
C ALA A 776 0.54 -7.01 -4.91
N MET A 777 1.26 -5.90 -4.73
CA MET A 777 0.74 -4.54 -4.73
C MET A 777 1.25 -3.80 -5.96
N TYR A 778 0.35 -3.13 -6.67
CA TYR A 778 0.66 -2.33 -7.84
C TYR A 778 -0.33 -1.18 -8.00
N ASP A 779 0.06 -0.16 -8.76
CA ASP A 779 -0.80 1.00 -9.04
C ASP A 779 -1.99 0.58 -9.93
N VAL A 780 -3.20 0.97 -9.54
CA VAL A 780 -4.43 0.55 -10.24
C VAL A 780 -4.97 1.60 -11.22
N GLY A 781 -4.40 2.80 -11.22
CA GLY A 781 -4.74 3.91 -12.11
C GLY A 781 -3.92 5.17 -11.81
N ALA A 782 -4.33 6.30 -12.40
CA ALA A 782 -3.71 7.59 -12.08
C ALA A 782 -3.89 7.95 -10.59
N PRO A 783 -2.93 8.68 -9.97
CA PRO A 783 -3.05 9.13 -8.59
C PRO A 783 -4.36 9.92 -8.38
N PRO A 784 -5.25 9.50 -7.47
CA PRO A 784 -6.46 10.25 -7.18
C PRO A 784 -6.15 11.47 -6.30
N PRO A 785 -6.98 12.53 -6.35
CA PRO A 785 -6.87 13.65 -5.41
C PRO A 785 -7.05 13.13 -3.97
N THR A 786 -6.08 13.40 -3.11
CA THR A 786 -6.11 12.99 -1.70
C THR A 786 -6.46 14.18 -0.83
N ARG A 787 -7.41 14.04 0.10
CA ARG A 787 -7.88 15.15 0.93
C ARG A 787 -7.48 14.96 2.39
N LEU A 788 -7.32 16.07 3.11
CA LEU A 788 -7.31 16.06 4.57
C LEU A 788 -8.73 15.72 5.05
N PHE A 789 -8.84 14.96 6.14
CA PHE A 789 -10.14 14.63 6.72
C PHE A 789 -10.29 15.22 8.11
N GLN A 790 -11.43 15.87 8.36
CA GLN A 790 -11.75 16.36 9.70
C GLN A 790 -11.84 15.18 10.66
N GLN A 791 -11.06 15.23 11.74
CA GLN A 791 -11.01 14.17 12.76
C GLN A 791 -10.78 12.77 12.16
N GLY A 792 -10.11 12.68 11.01
CA GLY A 792 -9.81 11.40 10.38
C GLY A 792 -10.97 10.72 9.65
N SER A 793 -12.13 11.38 9.53
CA SER A 793 -13.33 10.81 8.91
C SER A 793 -13.39 11.08 7.41
N TYR A 794 -13.35 10.01 6.61
CA TYR A 794 -13.45 10.08 5.15
C TYR A 794 -14.77 10.71 4.64
N LEU A 795 -15.80 10.75 5.50
CA LEU A 795 -17.09 11.39 5.22
C LEU A 795 -17.02 12.92 5.28
N ASN A 796 -15.96 13.46 5.89
CA ASN A 796 -15.77 14.90 6.08
C ASN A 796 -14.48 15.37 5.37
N PRO A 797 -14.43 15.27 4.02
CA PRO A 797 -13.31 15.75 3.23
C PRO A 797 -13.13 17.26 3.38
N ARG A 798 -11.87 17.66 3.49
CA ARG A 798 -11.43 19.05 3.54
C ARG A 798 -10.64 19.37 2.26
N ARG A 799 -9.67 20.28 2.32
CA ARG A 799 -8.79 20.61 1.20
C ARG A 799 -7.98 19.41 0.70
N GLU A 800 -7.63 19.47 -0.57
CA GLU A 800 -6.70 18.53 -1.19
C GLU A 800 -5.27 18.69 -0.64
N ILE A 801 -4.56 17.58 -0.54
CA ILE A 801 -3.20 17.45 -0.04
C ILE A 801 -2.38 16.72 -1.11
N ALA A 802 -1.36 17.40 -1.63
CA ALA A 802 -0.41 16.79 -2.55
C ALA A 802 0.40 15.68 -1.86
N ALA A 803 0.77 14.65 -2.62
CA ALA A 803 1.62 13.57 -2.13
C ALA A 803 2.97 14.08 -1.62
N GLY A 804 3.48 13.42 -0.59
CA GLY A 804 4.78 13.76 0.01
C GLY A 804 5.07 12.98 1.26
N PHE A 805 6.18 13.31 1.92
CA PHE A 805 6.64 12.60 3.10
C PHE A 805 6.55 13.45 4.37
N LEU A 806 6.91 12.84 5.50
CA LEU A 806 6.98 13.49 6.81
C LEU A 806 8.02 14.62 6.79
N GLU A 807 7.61 15.84 7.12
CA GLU A 807 8.43 17.04 7.05
C GLU A 807 9.62 16.99 8.02
N VAL A 808 9.44 16.34 9.18
CA VAL A 808 10.53 16.15 10.15
C VAL A 808 11.66 15.26 9.60
N LEU A 809 11.36 14.38 8.64
CA LEU A 809 12.31 13.42 8.07
C LEU A 809 12.76 13.75 6.64
N SER A 810 12.19 14.79 6.01
CA SER A 810 12.47 15.13 4.61
C SER A 810 13.29 16.41 4.49
N ARG A 811 14.23 16.39 3.55
CA ARG A 811 15.06 17.55 3.14
C ARG A 811 14.80 17.99 1.69
N HIS A 812 14.25 17.08 0.88
CA HIS A 812 13.87 17.32 -0.51
C HIS A 812 12.40 16.96 -0.70
N ASP A 813 11.77 17.62 -1.67
CA ASP A 813 10.38 17.38 -2.05
C ASP A 813 10.24 16.10 -2.91
N LEU A 814 8.98 15.72 -3.18
CA LEU A 814 8.66 14.53 -3.98
C LEU A 814 9.22 14.63 -5.39
N THR A 815 9.11 15.81 -6.01
CA THR A 815 9.54 16.09 -7.39
C THR A 815 11.04 15.82 -7.58
N SER A 816 11.85 16.23 -6.60
CA SER A 816 13.30 16.00 -6.60
C SER A 816 13.65 14.51 -6.69
N TYR A 817 12.87 13.64 -6.04
CA TYR A 817 13.12 12.19 -6.06
C TYR A 817 12.56 11.50 -7.31
N LEU A 818 11.37 11.91 -7.78
CA LEU A 818 10.78 11.40 -9.02
C LEU A 818 11.65 11.69 -10.25
N ALA A 819 12.33 12.84 -10.27
CA ALA A 819 13.23 13.21 -11.37
C ALA A 819 14.51 12.36 -11.43
N GLN A 820 14.97 11.80 -10.31
CA GLN A 820 16.27 11.10 -10.26
C GLN A 820 16.22 9.69 -10.82
N VAL A 821 15.12 8.96 -10.62
CA VAL A 821 14.88 7.67 -11.28
C VAL A 821 13.41 7.54 -11.60
N PRO A 822 13.05 7.59 -12.90
CA PRO A 822 11.69 7.35 -13.32
C PRO A 822 11.31 5.90 -13.02
N PRO A 823 10.06 5.65 -12.61
CA PRO A 823 9.58 4.28 -12.44
C PRO A 823 9.54 3.55 -13.79
N ALA A 824 9.73 2.24 -13.78
CA ALA A 824 9.49 1.42 -14.97
C ALA A 824 7.99 1.34 -15.30
N THR A 825 7.14 1.34 -14.27
CA THR A 825 5.66 1.35 -14.39
C THR A 825 5.02 2.15 -13.25
N GLY A 826 3.80 2.65 -13.48
CA GLY A 826 3.01 3.34 -12.45
C GLY A 826 3.45 4.78 -12.14
N SER A 827 2.99 5.30 -11.01
CA SER A 827 3.16 6.70 -10.58
C SER A 827 4.56 7.06 -10.09
N GLY A 828 5.35 6.07 -9.65
CA GLY A 828 6.65 6.28 -9.01
C GLY A 828 6.60 6.82 -7.57
N TYR A 829 5.41 7.07 -7.00
CA TYR A 829 5.29 7.62 -5.65
C TYR A 829 5.88 6.69 -4.57
N ARG A 830 5.60 5.38 -4.67
CA ARG A 830 6.15 4.38 -3.74
C ARG A 830 7.67 4.21 -3.93
N LEU A 831 8.17 4.35 -5.16
CA LEU A 831 9.61 4.34 -5.43
C LEU A 831 10.30 5.57 -4.82
N ALA A 832 9.69 6.75 -4.89
CA ALA A 832 10.19 7.95 -4.19
C ALA A 832 10.20 7.76 -2.66
N LEU A 833 9.16 7.10 -2.10
CA LEU A 833 9.13 6.71 -0.68
C LEU A 833 10.28 5.81 -0.28
N ALA A 834 10.53 4.76 -1.06
CA ALA A 834 11.66 3.88 -0.84
C ALA A 834 12.98 4.64 -0.84
N ARG A 835 13.15 5.65 -1.71
CA ARG A 835 14.36 6.48 -1.76
C ARG A 835 14.54 7.36 -0.53
N TRP A 836 13.49 8.04 -0.05
CA TRP A 836 13.59 8.76 1.22
C TRP A 836 14.13 7.85 2.32
N MET A 837 13.63 6.62 2.41
CA MET A 837 14.00 5.64 3.44
C MET A 837 15.37 4.96 3.23
N THR A 838 15.98 5.06 2.05
CA THR A 838 17.22 4.34 1.71
C THR A 838 18.38 5.25 1.34
N ASP A 839 18.14 6.53 1.08
CA ASP A 839 19.17 7.55 0.84
C ASP A 839 20.03 7.74 2.11
N PRO A 840 21.33 7.39 2.07
CA PRO A 840 22.20 7.45 3.26
C PRO A 840 22.38 8.84 3.87
N SER A 841 22.07 9.90 3.13
CA SER A 841 22.16 11.29 3.59
C SER A 841 20.87 11.78 4.25
N SER A 842 19.78 11.02 4.10
CA SER A 842 18.46 11.40 4.57
C SER A 842 18.26 11.07 6.07
N PRO A 843 17.58 11.94 6.83
CA PRO A 843 17.12 11.62 8.17
C PRO A 843 16.24 10.36 8.25
N ALA A 844 15.34 10.17 7.26
CA ALA A 844 14.43 9.04 7.21
C ALA A 844 15.19 7.71 7.14
N SER A 845 16.23 7.63 6.30
CA SER A 845 17.09 6.44 6.25
C SER A 845 17.80 6.22 7.58
N GLY A 846 18.29 7.30 8.22
CA GLY A 846 18.91 7.16 9.52
C GLY A 846 17.98 6.61 10.60
N LEU A 847 16.71 7.01 10.59
CA LEU A 847 15.70 6.43 11.47
C LEU A 847 15.46 4.94 11.17
N VAL A 848 15.22 4.58 9.90
CA VAL A 848 14.98 3.19 9.47
C VAL A 848 16.12 2.26 9.89
N LEU A 849 17.36 2.67 9.67
CA LEU A 849 18.53 1.87 10.02
C LEU A 849 18.68 1.67 11.54
N ARG A 850 18.37 2.68 12.34
CA ARG A 850 18.35 2.55 13.81
C ARG A 850 17.25 1.61 14.29
N VAL A 851 16.05 1.68 13.70
CA VAL A 851 14.95 0.76 14.00
C VAL A 851 15.37 -0.69 13.73
N MET A 852 15.95 -0.95 12.55
CA MET A 852 16.43 -2.29 12.17
C MET A 852 17.49 -2.81 13.13
N VAL A 853 18.54 -2.02 13.38
CA VAL A 853 19.61 -2.40 14.31
C VAL A 853 19.08 -2.64 15.71
N ASN A 854 18.19 -1.78 16.19
CA ASN A 854 17.62 -1.93 17.52
C ASN A 854 16.93 -3.29 17.66
N ARG A 855 16.17 -3.72 16.65
CA ARG A 855 15.50 -5.03 16.61
C ARG A 855 16.48 -6.19 16.50
N ILE A 856 17.48 -6.12 15.61
CA ILE A 856 18.56 -7.14 15.51
C ILE A 856 19.24 -7.32 16.88
N TRP A 857 19.59 -6.21 17.53
CA TRP A 857 20.19 -6.21 18.85
C TRP A 857 19.24 -6.79 19.90
N GLY A 858 17.99 -6.38 19.91
CA GLY A 858 16.96 -6.90 20.83
C GLY A 858 16.80 -8.41 20.74
N THR A 859 16.73 -8.95 19.52
CA THR A 859 16.65 -10.40 19.27
C THR A 859 17.86 -11.15 19.84
N LEU A 860 19.09 -10.68 19.59
CA LEU A 860 20.32 -11.35 20.02
C LEU A 860 20.67 -11.15 21.49
N MET A 861 20.32 -10.00 22.07
CA MET A 861 20.75 -9.61 23.42
C MET A 861 19.63 -9.74 24.46
N GLY A 862 18.37 -9.93 24.04
CA GLY A 862 17.19 -10.04 24.89
C GLY A 862 16.67 -8.72 25.44
N ALA A 863 17.30 -7.59 25.08
CA ALA A 863 16.78 -6.26 25.34
C ALA A 863 17.35 -5.27 24.33
N HIS A 864 16.48 -4.38 23.87
CA HIS A 864 16.78 -3.34 22.89
C HIS A 864 17.66 -2.22 23.46
N ILE A 865 18.46 -1.57 22.61
CA ILE A 865 19.21 -0.36 22.99
C ILE A 865 18.23 0.77 23.31
N VAL A 866 17.19 0.90 22.47
CA VAL A 866 16.01 1.74 22.70
C VAL A 866 14.87 0.83 23.13
N ALA A 867 14.40 0.99 24.37
CA ALA A 867 13.47 0.05 25.00
C ALA A 867 12.09 -0.07 24.31
N THR A 868 11.71 0.93 23.50
CA THR A 868 10.47 0.99 22.70
C THR A 868 10.78 0.67 21.23
N PRO A 869 10.74 -0.60 20.79
CA PRO A 869 11.15 -1.00 19.43
C PRO A 869 10.20 -0.56 18.30
N ASP A 870 9.05 -0.03 18.66
CA ASP A 870 7.97 0.50 17.81
C ASP A 870 7.88 2.04 17.84
N ASN A 871 8.56 2.70 18.79
CA ASN A 871 8.56 4.16 18.91
C ASN A 871 9.94 4.72 19.30
N LEU A 872 10.65 5.31 18.35
CA LEU A 872 11.93 6.03 18.54
C LEU A 872 11.73 7.56 18.52
N GLY A 873 10.49 8.04 18.44
CA GLY A 873 10.14 9.47 18.47
C GLY A 873 10.39 10.13 19.82
N LEU A 874 9.87 11.34 20.01
CA LEU A 874 10.05 12.14 21.23
C LEU A 874 9.43 11.47 22.47
N SER A 875 8.33 10.74 22.29
CA SER A 875 7.63 10.00 23.33
C SER A 875 8.23 8.61 23.58
N GLY A 876 9.18 8.17 22.75
CA GLY A 876 9.90 6.91 22.89
C GLY A 876 11.01 6.94 23.94
N ALA A 877 11.57 5.78 24.24
CA ALA A 877 12.70 5.68 25.15
C ALA A 877 14.00 6.22 24.54
N THR A 878 14.85 6.85 25.34
CA THR A 878 16.20 7.23 24.91
C THR A 878 17.11 6.00 24.79
N PRO A 879 18.06 5.97 23.84
CA PRO A 879 19.00 4.86 23.69
C PRO A 879 19.93 4.73 24.90
N SER A 880 20.13 3.51 25.41
CA SER A 880 21.11 3.23 26.46
C SER A 880 22.56 3.46 26.00
N HIS A 881 22.82 3.24 24.71
CA HIS A 881 24.12 3.38 24.05
C HIS A 881 23.96 4.06 22.68
N PRO A 882 23.76 5.40 22.63
CA PRO A 882 23.50 6.12 21.38
C PRO A 882 24.60 5.96 20.33
N ASP A 883 25.87 5.97 20.76
CA ASP A 883 26.99 5.87 19.83
C ASP A 883 27.14 4.45 19.27
N LEU A 884 26.83 3.41 20.06
CA LEU A 884 26.79 2.04 19.57
C LEU A 884 25.65 1.83 18.56
N LEU A 885 24.47 2.40 18.83
CA LEU A 885 23.32 2.33 17.93
C LEU A 885 23.66 2.96 16.57
N ASP A 886 24.21 4.17 16.55
CA ASP A 886 24.64 4.84 15.33
C ASP A 886 25.79 4.08 14.64
N TRP A 887 26.76 3.56 15.41
CA TRP A 887 27.86 2.76 14.87
C TRP A 887 27.39 1.52 14.13
N LEU A 888 26.43 0.77 14.70
CA LEU A 888 25.84 -0.39 14.04
C LEU A 888 24.96 0.02 12.85
N ALA A 889 24.17 1.09 12.98
CA ALA A 889 23.27 1.55 11.94
C ALA A 889 24.03 2.06 10.70
N ARG A 890 25.18 2.72 10.90
CA ARG A 890 25.94 3.31 9.78
C ARG A 890 26.44 2.26 8.81
N ASP A 891 26.72 1.05 9.29
CA ASP A 891 27.29 0.01 8.44
C ASP A 891 26.15 -0.65 7.64
N LEU A 892 24.87 -0.55 8.05
CA LEU A 892 23.71 -0.99 7.23
C LEU A 892 23.34 0.00 6.10
N ARG A 893 24.04 1.13 5.97
CA ARG A 893 23.87 2.06 4.83
C ARG A 893 24.17 1.35 3.51
N ARG A 894 23.79 1.98 2.39
CA ARG A 894 23.87 1.55 0.96
C ARG A 894 24.17 0.08 0.67
N ASP A 895 25.33 -0.45 1.06
CA ASP A 895 25.86 -1.78 0.70
C ASP A 895 25.84 -2.81 1.86
N GLY A 896 25.31 -2.45 3.04
CA GLY A 896 25.30 -3.31 4.22
C GLY A 896 24.16 -4.32 4.26
N SER A 897 24.44 -5.47 4.87
CA SER A 897 23.49 -6.58 5.04
C SER A 897 23.24 -6.94 6.51
N TRP A 898 22.13 -7.63 6.77
CA TRP A 898 21.78 -8.09 8.11
C TRP A 898 22.78 -9.13 8.64
N LYS A 899 23.25 -10.08 7.81
CA LYS A 899 24.22 -11.09 8.26
C LYS A 899 25.50 -10.44 8.74
N GLN A 900 25.97 -9.38 8.07
CA GLN A 900 27.17 -8.67 8.49
C GLN A 900 27.02 -8.07 9.91
N ARG A 901 25.87 -7.49 10.25
CA ARG A 901 25.61 -6.96 11.60
C ARG A 901 25.49 -8.07 12.63
N ILE A 902 24.74 -9.11 12.30
CA ILE A 902 24.57 -10.27 13.18
C ILE A 902 25.93 -10.90 13.48
N ARG A 903 26.78 -11.08 12.47
CA ARG A 903 28.16 -11.56 12.62
C ARG A 903 28.99 -10.68 13.55
N GLN A 904 28.93 -9.36 13.37
CA GLN A 904 29.67 -8.40 14.21
C GLN A 904 29.22 -8.47 15.69
N ILE A 905 27.91 -8.61 15.93
CA ILE A 905 27.34 -8.71 17.28
C ILE A 905 27.71 -10.06 17.91
N THR A 906 27.51 -11.18 17.22
CA THR A 906 27.75 -12.52 17.79
C THR A 906 29.22 -12.84 18.00
N ALA A 907 30.13 -12.18 17.29
CA ALA A 907 31.57 -12.28 17.51
C ALA A 907 32.07 -11.48 18.74
N SER A 908 31.25 -10.58 19.29
CA SER A 908 31.61 -9.71 20.43
C SER A 908 31.77 -10.50 21.73
N SER A 909 32.63 -10.02 22.62
CA SER A 909 32.66 -10.49 24.02
C SER A 909 31.33 -10.25 24.72
N VAL A 910 30.65 -9.15 24.43
CA VAL A 910 29.35 -8.80 25.00
C VAL A 910 28.31 -9.88 24.74
N TYR A 911 28.24 -10.43 23.52
CA TYR A 911 27.36 -11.55 23.19
C TYR A 911 27.81 -12.87 23.83
N ARG A 912 29.13 -13.08 23.98
CA ARG A 912 29.71 -14.32 24.51
C ARG A 912 29.59 -14.49 26.02
N GLN A 913 29.19 -13.46 26.75
CA GLN A 913 29.05 -13.48 28.21
C GLN A 913 28.18 -14.64 28.72
N ALA A 914 28.52 -15.18 29.88
CA ALA A 914 27.65 -16.08 30.65
C ALA A 914 26.45 -15.31 31.24
N SER A 915 25.29 -15.93 31.36
CA SER A 915 24.12 -15.32 32.02
C SER A 915 24.05 -15.56 33.53
N PHE A 916 24.72 -16.59 34.03
CA PHE A 916 24.87 -16.94 35.44
C PHE A 916 26.30 -17.46 35.73
N GLY A 917 26.72 -17.42 36.99
CA GLY A 917 28.08 -17.78 37.42
C GLY A 917 28.79 -16.64 38.16
N SER A 918 30.11 -16.78 38.37
CA SER A 918 30.93 -15.80 39.09
C SER A 918 31.19 -14.56 38.22
N HIS A 919 30.43 -13.49 38.43
CA HIS A 919 30.74 -12.17 37.91
C HIS A 919 31.53 -11.37 38.96
N PRO A 920 32.74 -10.86 38.64
CA PRO A 920 33.46 -9.95 39.51
C PRO A 920 32.61 -8.71 39.83
N GLY A 921 32.18 -8.54 41.08
CA GLY A 921 31.30 -7.42 41.47
C GLY A 921 29.81 -7.60 41.14
N LEU A 922 29.30 -8.84 41.04
CA LEU A 922 27.87 -9.15 40.81
C LEU A 922 26.92 -8.31 41.68
N THR A 923 27.19 -8.21 42.98
CA THR A 923 26.36 -7.46 43.93
C THR A 923 26.30 -5.97 43.57
N ARG A 924 27.44 -5.39 43.16
CA ARG A 924 27.51 -4.00 42.70
C ARG A 924 26.75 -3.80 41.40
N ALA A 925 26.94 -4.70 40.44
CA ALA A 925 26.26 -4.64 39.14
C ALA A 925 24.74 -4.69 39.30
N ARG A 926 24.22 -5.58 40.16
CA ARG A 926 22.79 -5.66 40.48
C ARG A 926 22.26 -4.40 41.19
N GLY A 927 23.08 -3.73 42.00
CA GLY A 927 22.71 -2.48 42.66
C GLY A 927 22.66 -1.27 41.72
N ILE A 928 23.54 -1.23 40.70
CA ILE A 928 23.64 -0.10 39.75
C ILE A 928 22.69 -0.29 38.55
N ASP A 929 22.64 -1.49 37.99
CA ASP A 929 21.90 -1.82 36.78
C ASP A 929 21.16 -3.15 36.95
N PRO A 930 20.11 -3.17 37.79
CA PRO A 930 19.34 -4.39 38.08
C PRO A 930 18.70 -4.99 36.82
N ASP A 931 18.28 -4.14 35.89
CA ASP A 931 17.64 -4.51 34.64
C ASP A 931 18.62 -4.97 33.56
N ASN A 932 19.94 -4.93 33.81
CA ASN A 932 21.00 -5.25 32.85
C ASN A 932 20.91 -4.43 31.55
N ARG A 933 20.55 -3.13 31.62
CA ARG A 933 20.49 -2.20 30.49
C ARG A 933 21.86 -1.82 29.94
N LEU A 934 22.92 -2.01 30.74
CA LEU A 934 24.32 -1.78 30.37
C LEU A 934 25.00 -3.04 29.80
N TYR A 935 24.30 -4.17 29.73
CA TYR A 935 24.80 -5.44 29.16
C TYR A 935 26.07 -5.97 29.85
N TRP A 936 26.14 -5.85 31.18
CA TRP A 936 27.24 -6.38 31.99
C TRP A 936 27.24 -7.91 32.11
N ARG A 937 26.17 -8.58 31.64
CA ARG A 937 26.10 -10.04 31.47
C ARG A 937 25.14 -10.43 30.34
N SER A 938 25.15 -11.69 29.92
CA SER A 938 24.08 -12.21 29.07
C SER A 938 22.76 -12.32 29.84
N ARG A 939 21.63 -12.17 29.13
CA ARG A 939 20.30 -12.39 29.70
C ARG A 939 19.92 -13.86 29.54
N LEU A 940 19.34 -14.43 30.59
CA LEU A 940 18.66 -15.71 30.48
C LEU A 940 17.40 -15.50 29.61
N ARG A 941 17.37 -16.11 28.42
CA ARG A 941 16.31 -15.92 27.43
C ARG A 941 15.56 -17.22 27.20
N ARG A 942 14.22 -17.14 27.24
CA ARG A 942 13.35 -18.22 26.80
C ARG A 942 13.38 -18.32 25.28
N VAL A 943 13.29 -19.55 24.76
CA VAL A 943 13.16 -19.79 23.33
C VAL A 943 11.72 -19.55 22.87
N GLU A 944 11.54 -19.14 21.63
CA GLU A 944 10.19 -18.91 21.08
C GLU A 944 9.47 -20.24 20.79
N ALA A 945 8.13 -20.20 20.76
CA ALA A 945 7.27 -21.35 20.48
C ALA A 945 7.74 -22.21 19.30
N GLU A 946 8.12 -21.57 18.19
CA GLU A 946 8.57 -22.27 16.99
C GLU A 946 9.90 -23.01 17.19
N VAL A 947 10.84 -22.38 17.90
CA VAL A 947 12.13 -23.02 18.24
C VAL A 947 11.89 -24.20 19.16
N LEU A 948 11.00 -24.09 20.14
CA LEU A 948 10.66 -25.18 21.04
C LEU A 948 10.09 -26.38 20.26
N ARG A 949 9.06 -26.16 19.46
CA ARG A 949 8.44 -27.22 18.64
C ARG A 949 9.45 -27.85 17.69
N ASP A 950 10.22 -27.03 16.97
CA ASP A 950 11.20 -27.51 16.00
C ASP A 950 12.36 -28.27 16.69
N SER A 951 12.74 -27.87 17.91
CA SER A 951 13.74 -28.58 18.73
C SER A 951 13.24 -29.95 19.18
N ILE A 952 11.96 -30.06 19.57
CA ILE A 952 11.33 -31.35 19.93
C ILE A 952 11.32 -32.29 18.71
N LEU A 953 10.90 -31.81 17.54
CA LEU A 953 10.94 -32.58 16.29
C LEU A 953 12.36 -32.99 15.90
N SER A 954 13.33 -32.09 16.05
CA SER A 954 14.75 -32.34 15.78
C SER A 954 15.30 -33.44 16.70
N ALA A 955 15.01 -33.36 18.00
CA ALA A 955 15.41 -34.37 18.97
C ALA A 955 14.79 -35.74 18.63
N ALA A 956 13.50 -35.79 18.31
CA ALA A 956 12.79 -37.00 17.90
C ALA A 956 13.25 -37.57 16.53
N GLY A 957 14.03 -36.81 15.76
CA GLY A 957 14.47 -37.22 14.42
C GLY A 957 13.34 -37.20 13.38
N GLN A 958 12.30 -36.40 13.65
CA GLN A 958 11.10 -36.28 12.82
C GLN A 958 11.08 -34.99 11.99
N LEU A 959 11.97 -34.03 12.27
CA LEU A 959 11.96 -32.72 11.61
C LEU A 959 12.20 -32.84 10.10
N GLU A 960 11.25 -32.34 9.30
CA GLU A 960 11.38 -32.22 7.85
C GLU A 960 11.96 -30.84 7.49
N MET A 961 13.08 -30.84 6.77
CA MET A 961 13.87 -29.63 6.46
C MET A 961 13.47 -28.96 5.13
N SER A 962 12.41 -29.44 4.47
CA SER A 962 11.96 -28.92 3.18
C SER A 962 11.52 -27.45 3.27
N MET A 963 12.05 -26.65 2.35
CA MET A 963 11.87 -25.20 2.33
C MET A 963 10.90 -24.75 1.24
N GLY A 964 10.20 -23.65 1.53
CA GLY A 964 9.29 -23.00 0.60
C GLY A 964 7.98 -23.74 0.30
N GLY A 965 7.18 -23.18 -0.60
CA GLY A 965 5.92 -23.79 -1.04
C GLY A 965 4.73 -23.50 -0.11
N PRO A 966 3.54 -24.01 -0.44
CA PRO A 966 2.33 -23.74 0.32
C PRO A 966 2.43 -24.10 1.81
N PRO A 967 1.70 -23.40 2.69
CA PRO A 967 1.67 -23.73 4.11
C PRO A 967 0.97 -25.07 4.37
N VAL A 968 1.39 -25.75 5.43
CA VAL A 968 0.77 -26.97 5.94
C VAL A 968 -0.56 -26.60 6.61
N PRO A 969 -1.70 -27.15 6.18
CA PRO A 969 -3.00 -26.83 6.76
C PRO A 969 -3.12 -27.20 8.25
N LEU A 970 -4.09 -26.57 8.92
CA LEU A 970 -4.48 -26.89 10.29
C LEU A 970 -5.82 -27.63 10.32
N GLU A 971 -6.04 -28.39 11.39
CA GLU A 971 -7.27 -29.11 11.70
C GLU A 971 -7.86 -28.57 13.01
N TYR A 972 -9.17 -28.39 13.05
CA TYR A 972 -9.92 -27.85 14.19
C TYR A 972 -10.74 -28.95 14.81
N LEU A 973 -10.54 -29.20 16.09
CA LEU A 973 -11.30 -30.19 16.83
C LEU A 973 -12.53 -29.53 17.49
N PRO A 974 -13.64 -30.28 17.69
CA PRO A 974 -14.79 -29.79 18.46
C PRO A 974 -14.45 -29.38 19.91
N THR A 975 -13.28 -29.80 20.41
CA THR A 975 -12.72 -29.38 21.71
C THR A 975 -12.19 -27.95 21.72
N GLY A 976 -12.08 -27.29 20.56
CA GLY A 976 -11.44 -25.98 20.41
C GLY A 976 -9.93 -26.04 20.16
N GLU A 977 -9.34 -27.25 20.12
CA GLU A 977 -7.92 -27.43 19.81
C GLU A 977 -7.64 -27.25 18.31
N VAL A 978 -6.52 -26.60 18.01
CA VAL A 978 -6.01 -26.37 16.67
C VAL A 978 -4.73 -27.18 16.50
N LEU A 979 -4.78 -28.17 15.62
CA LEU A 979 -3.69 -29.11 15.37
C LEU A 979 -3.13 -28.94 13.95
N VAL A 980 -1.92 -29.45 13.72
CA VAL A 980 -1.40 -29.59 12.35
C VAL A 980 -2.17 -30.72 11.66
N ALA A 981 -2.68 -30.46 10.45
CA ALA A 981 -3.51 -31.41 9.73
C ALA A 981 -2.77 -32.74 9.50
N ARG A 982 -3.50 -33.87 9.64
CA ARG A 982 -2.96 -35.22 9.42
C ARG A 982 -3.28 -35.81 8.05
N LYS A 983 -4.32 -35.28 7.39
CA LYS A 983 -4.84 -35.75 6.10
C LYS A 983 -4.75 -34.63 5.07
N GLY A 984 -4.79 -34.98 3.79
CA GLY A 984 -4.74 -34.00 2.69
C GLY A 984 -3.36 -33.33 2.52
N LEU A 985 -2.30 -33.95 3.02
CA LEU A 985 -0.92 -33.50 2.85
C LEU A 985 -0.31 -34.12 1.59
N GLU A 986 0.61 -33.40 0.95
CA GLU A 986 1.43 -33.92 -0.17
C GLU A 986 2.13 -35.24 0.22
N LYS A 987 2.70 -35.25 1.43
CA LYS A 987 3.27 -36.45 2.07
C LYS A 987 3.01 -36.42 3.57
N PRO A 988 2.89 -37.58 4.23
CA PRO A 988 2.67 -37.63 5.68
C PRO A 988 3.71 -36.85 6.51
N SER A 989 4.99 -36.83 6.09
CA SER A 989 6.04 -36.09 6.81
C SER A 989 5.91 -34.56 6.72
N ALA A 990 5.07 -34.03 5.82
CA ALA A 990 4.89 -32.58 5.69
C ALA A 990 4.36 -31.92 6.98
N ARG A 991 3.62 -32.67 7.82
CA ARG A 991 3.17 -32.18 9.15
C ARG A 991 4.33 -31.85 10.10
N GLN A 992 5.52 -32.39 9.84
CA GLN A 992 6.73 -32.26 10.65
C GLN A 992 7.70 -31.21 10.08
N ARG A 993 7.27 -30.37 9.14
CA ARG A 993 8.07 -29.24 8.67
C ARG A 993 8.33 -28.23 9.79
N ARG A 994 9.38 -27.40 9.59
CA ARG A 994 9.66 -26.22 10.41
C ARG A 994 8.39 -25.40 10.63
N SER A 995 8.21 -24.90 11.86
CA SER A 995 7.02 -24.17 12.28
C SER A 995 6.68 -22.91 11.44
N VAL A 996 7.61 -22.39 10.66
CA VAL A 996 7.39 -21.29 9.68
C VAL A 996 6.55 -21.69 8.46
N TYR A 997 6.48 -22.98 8.15
CA TYR A 997 5.72 -23.51 7.03
C TYR A 997 4.35 -24.06 7.45
N LEU A 998 3.99 -23.99 8.73
CA LEU A 998 2.62 -24.20 9.17
C LEU A 998 1.79 -22.99 8.76
N LEU A 999 0.52 -23.21 8.44
CA LEU A 999 -0.43 -22.13 8.13
C LEU A 999 -0.43 -21.09 9.25
N ASN A 1000 0.04 -19.89 8.94
CA ASN A 1000 0.12 -18.77 9.86
C ASN A 1000 -1.15 -17.94 9.77
N ARG A 1001 -1.98 -18.02 10.81
CA ARG A 1001 -3.23 -17.27 10.94
C ARG A 1001 -3.02 -16.05 11.84
N ARG A 1002 -4.01 -15.15 11.93
CA ARG A 1002 -3.93 -13.96 12.79
C ARG A 1002 -4.07 -14.35 14.26
N ILE A 1003 -5.00 -15.25 14.59
CA ILE A 1003 -5.38 -15.61 15.97
C ILE A 1003 -5.25 -17.12 16.21
N TYR A 1004 -5.84 -17.96 15.34
CA TYR A 1004 -5.93 -19.41 15.58
C TYR A 1004 -4.66 -20.14 15.16
N ASN A 1005 -3.62 -19.91 15.95
CA ASN A 1005 -2.38 -20.64 15.89
C ASN A 1005 -2.57 -22.09 16.40
N PRO A 1006 -1.69 -23.04 16.00
CA PRO A 1006 -1.66 -24.36 16.63
C PRO A 1006 -1.61 -24.24 18.15
N SER A 1007 -2.49 -24.95 18.87
CA SER A 1007 -2.70 -24.78 20.32
C SER A 1007 -1.41 -24.88 21.13
N PHE A 1008 -0.54 -25.83 20.77
CA PHE A 1008 0.79 -25.96 21.37
C PHE A 1008 1.59 -24.65 21.25
N LEU A 1009 1.66 -24.05 20.06
CA LEU A 1009 2.43 -22.83 19.84
C LEU A 1009 1.82 -21.63 20.58
N SER A 1010 0.48 -21.56 20.68
CA SER A 1010 -0.23 -20.50 21.41
C SER A 1010 0.12 -20.50 22.90
N VAL A 1011 0.22 -21.68 23.53
CA VAL A 1011 0.60 -21.80 24.95
C VAL A 1011 2.02 -21.27 25.20
N PHE A 1012 2.92 -21.37 24.22
CA PHE A 1012 4.29 -20.86 24.27
C PHE A 1012 4.45 -19.46 23.67
N ASP A 1013 3.43 -18.63 23.82
CA ASP A 1013 3.47 -17.20 23.50
C ASP A 1013 3.69 -16.89 22.01
N LYS A 1014 3.29 -17.79 21.09
CA LYS A 1014 3.23 -17.44 19.66
C LYS A 1014 2.30 -16.22 19.50
N PRO A 1015 2.77 -15.12 18.89
CA PRO A 1015 2.02 -13.86 18.90
C PRO A 1015 0.71 -13.96 18.09
N ILE A 1016 -0.29 -13.22 18.56
CA ILE A 1016 -1.48 -12.86 17.78
C ILE A 1016 -1.08 -11.70 16.85
N VAL A 1017 -1.45 -11.81 15.57
CA VAL A 1017 -1.04 -10.88 14.50
C VAL A 1017 -2.22 -10.01 14.08
N THR A 1018 -2.54 -9.01 14.90
CA THR A 1018 -3.53 -7.95 14.56
C THR A 1018 -2.91 -6.79 13.77
N GLY A 1019 -1.58 -6.74 13.66
CA GLY A 1019 -0.83 -5.69 13.00
C GLY A 1019 0.67 -5.98 13.07
N SER A 1020 1.49 -4.93 13.18
CA SER A 1020 2.95 -5.06 13.32
C SER A 1020 3.33 -5.59 14.70
N VAL A 1021 4.04 -6.72 14.78
CA VAL A 1021 4.53 -7.30 16.06
C VAL A 1021 6.02 -6.97 16.22
N CYS A 1022 6.31 -5.87 16.91
CA CYS A 1022 7.70 -5.39 17.10
C CYS A 1022 8.42 -6.01 18.32
N GLN A 1023 7.67 -6.65 19.21
CA GLN A 1023 8.21 -7.36 20.37
C GLN A 1023 7.32 -8.57 20.68
N ARG A 1024 7.93 -9.73 20.91
CA ARG A 1024 7.22 -10.93 21.32
C ARG A 1024 7.04 -10.97 22.84
N PRO A 1025 5.87 -11.39 23.35
CA PRO A 1025 5.71 -11.69 24.76
C PRO A 1025 6.54 -12.93 25.13
N ALA A 1026 6.94 -13.01 26.39
CA ALA A 1026 7.57 -14.20 26.96
C ALA A 1026 7.01 -14.40 28.36
N SER A 1027 6.26 -15.48 28.55
CA SER A 1027 5.63 -15.82 29.82
C SER A 1027 6.27 -17.08 30.42
N ALA A 1028 6.09 -17.24 31.74
CA ALA A 1028 6.49 -18.43 32.49
C ALA A 1028 5.30 -18.85 33.36
N VAL A 1029 4.34 -19.55 32.74
CA VAL A 1029 3.08 -19.96 33.37
C VAL A 1029 3.01 -21.47 33.55
N ALA A 1030 2.30 -21.93 34.58
CA ALA A 1030 2.15 -23.36 34.88
C ALA A 1030 1.54 -24.16 33.72
N LEU A 1031 0.69 -23.52 32.91
CA LEU A 1031 0.08 -24.13 31.72
C LEU A 1031 1.13 -24.63 30.73
N GLN A 1032 2.25 -23.92 30.56
CA GLN A 1032 3.33 -24.34 29.65
C GLN A 1032 3.96 -25.67 30.09
N SER A 1033 4.26 -25.82 31.38
CA SER A 1033 4.78 -27.08 31.93
C SER A 1033 3.75 -28.22 31.84
N LEU A 1034 2.47 -27.92 32.08
CA LEU A 1034 1.38 -28.89 31.95
C LEU A 1034 1.19 -29.33 30.49
N SER A 1035 1.34 -28.43 29.52
CA SER A 1035 1.28 -28.76 28.09
C SER A 1035 2.46 -29.64 27.68
N MET A 1036 3.68 -29.39 28.15
CA MET A 1036 4.81 -30.31 27.89
C MET A 1036 4.60 -31.71 28.47
N LEU A 1037 3.82 -31.83 29.55
CA LEU A 1037 3.47 -33.12 30.15
C LEU A 1037 2.32 -33.83 29.43
N ASN A 1038 1.36 -33.11 28.86
CA ASN A 1038 0.08 -33.74 28.46
C ASN A 1038 -0.26 -33.58 26.98
N ASP A 1039 0.37 -32.65 26.26
CA ASP A 1039 0.05 -32.41 24.86
C ASP A 1039 0.39 -33.64 24.01
N GLN A 1040 -0.58 -34.05 23.17
CA GLN A 1040 -0.44 -35.24 22.33
C GLN A 1040 0.78 -35.14 21.40
N PHE A 1041 1.12 -33.95 20.91
CA PHE A 1041 2.32 -33.72 20.11
C PHE A 1041 3.58 -34.12 20.88
N VAL A 1042 3.72 -33.68 22.14
CA VAL A 1042 4.91 -33.98 22.95
C VAL A 1042 4.99 -35.46 23.29
N VAL A 1043 3.87 -36.08 23.65
CA VAL A 1043 3.79 -37.54 23.91
C VAL A 1043 4.17 -38.34 22.67
N GLU A 1044 3.67 -37.96 21.49
CA GLU A 1044 4.02 -38.61 20.22
C GLU A 1044 5.52 -38.46 19.92
N GLN A 1045 6.08 -37.26 20.06
CA GLN A 1045 7.51 -37.03 19.81
C GLN A 1045 8.41 -37.71 20.85
N ALA A 1046 7.98 -37.85 22.10
CA ALA A 1046 8.71 -38.59 23.12
C ALA A 1046 8.85 -40.08 22.77
N ARG A 1047 7.82 -40.70 22.17
CA ARG A 1047 7.89 -42.08 21.67
C ARG A 1047 8.84 -42.22 20.49
N HIS A 1048 8.81 -41.28 19.54
CA HIS A 1048 9.77 -41.25 18.42
C HIS A 1048 11.22 -41.05 18.91
N LEU A 1049 11.43 -40.17 19.89
CA LEU A 1049 12.72 -39.95 20.54
C LEU A 1049 13.21 -41.22 21.25
N ALA A 1050 12.35 -41.91 22.00
CA ALA A 1050 12.69 -43.17 22.65
C ALA A 1050 13.10 -44.25 21.63
N ALA A 1051 12.36 -44.38 20.53
CA ALA A 1051 12.71 -45.31 19.45
C ALA A 1051 14.07 -44.96 18.81
N ARG A 1052 14.33 -43.66 18.58
CA ARG A 1052 15.62 -43.18 18.05
C ARG A 1052 16.78 -43.47 18.99
N VAL A 1053 16.60 -43.24 20.29
CA VAL A 1053 17.60 -43.52 21.33
C VAL A 1053 17.86 -45.03 21.43
N ALA A 1054 16.82 -45.84 21.50
CA ALA A 1054 16.93 -47.30 21.56
C ALA A 1054 17.63 -47.89 20.32
N ALA A 1055 17.41 -47.32 19.13
CA ALA A 1055 18.06 -47.78 17.90
C ALA A 1055 19.55 -47.41 17.81
N THR A 1056 20.02 -46.41 18.56
CA THR A 1056 21.39 -45.88 18.45
C THR A 1056 22.28 -46.19 19.65
N ALA A 1057 21.72 -46.68 20.75
CA ALA A 1057 22.46 -46.99 21.98
C ALA A 1057 22.04 -48.33 22.61
N SER A 1058 23.03 -49.16 22.94
CA SER A 1058 22.84 -50.55 23.39
C SER A 1058 22.74 -50.75 24.91
N SER A 1059 23.20 -49.79 25.72
CA SER A 1059 23.12 -49.85 27.18
C SER A 1059 22.26 -48.72 27.74
N THR A 1060 21.66 -48.91 28.92
CA THR A 1060 20.85 -47.89 29.58
C THR A 1060 21.61 -46.58 29.82
N THR A 1061 22.89 -46.66 30.21
CA THR A 1061 23.73 -45.46 30.36
C THR A 1061 23.92 -44.73 29.03
N ALA A 1062 24.28 -45.46 27.97
CA ALA A 1062 24.44 -44.86 26.64
C ALA A 1062 23.13 -44.27 26.10
N GLN A 1063 21.99 -44.88 26.41
CA GLN A 1063 20.66 -44.35 26.06
C GLN A 1063 20.38 -43.03 26.76
N ILE A 1064 20.64 -42.93 28.06
CA ILE A 1064 20.45 -41.69 28.82
C ILE A 1064 21.40 -40.60 28.32
N GLU A 1065 22.67 -40.92 28.10
CA GLU A 1065 23.63 -39.96 27.54
C GLU A 1065 23.19 -39.44 26.18
N GLN A 1066 22.75 -40.34 25.28
CA GLN A 1066 22.27 -39.96 23.96
C GLN A 1066 21.01 -39.08 24.05
N LEU A 1067 20.08 -39.39 24.97
CA LEU A 1067 18.89 -38.58 25.23
C LEU A 1067 19.25 -37.14 25.64
N PHE A 1068 20.18 -36.97 26.58
CA PHE A 1068 20.65 -35.65 27.00
C PHE A 1068 21.34 -34.89 25.86
N TRP A 1069 22.11 -35.55 25.01
CA TRP A 1069 22.73 -34.91 23.85
C TRP A 1069 21.71 -34.47 22.79
N LEU A 1070 20.68 -35.28 22.54
CA LEU A 1070 19.65 -34.97 21.54
C LEU A 1070 18.73 -33.81 21.96
N THR A 1071 18.56 -33.59 23.27
CA THR A 1071 17.61 -32.60 23.82
C THR A 1071 18.32 -31.37 24.39
N LEU A 1072 19.27 -31.59 25.30
CA LEU A 1072 19.95 -30.56 26.08
C LEU A 1072 21.34 -30.20 25.55
N SER A 1073 21.85 -30.93 24.54
CA SER A 1073 23.17 -30.71 23.93
C SER A 1073 24.33 -30.79 24.92
N ARG A 1074 24.21 -31.65 25.95
CA ARG A 1074 25.23 -31.90 26.97
C ARG A 1074 25.19 -33.34 27.48
N SER A 1075 26.18 -33.75 28.26
CA SER A 1075 26.10 -34.98 29.06
C SER A 1075 25.29 -34.77 30.36
N PRO A 1076 24.63 -35.82 30.88
CA PRO A 1076 24.01 -35.76 32.21
C PRO A 1076 25.08 -35.63 33.31
N ALA A 1077 24.77 -34.89 34.37
CA ALA A 1077 25.54 -34.94 35.61
C ALA A 1077 25.40 -36.31 36.28
N ALA A 1078 26.34 -36.68 37.15
CA ALA A 1078 26.31 -37.97 37.84
C ALA A 1078 25.01 -38.21 38.64
N SER A 1079 24.47 -37.15 39.25
CA SER A 1079 23.18 -37.20 39.97
C SER A 1079 21.99 -37.39 39.02
N GLU A 1080 21.99 -36.71 37.87
CA GLU A 1080 20.94 -36.83 36.85
C GLU A 1080 20.96 -38.22 36.22
N LEU A 1081 22.14 -38.76 35.88
CA LEU A 1081 22.29 -40.10 35.34
C LEU A 1081 21.73 -41.14 36.32
N LYS A 1082 22.09 -41.05 37.60
CA LYS A 1082 21.58 -41.96 38.65
C LYS A 1082 20.06 -41.86 38.80
N PHE A 1083 19.51 -40.65 38.74
CA PHE A 1083 18.07 -40.42 38.81
C PHE A 1083 17.34 -41.03 37.60
N CYS A 1084 17.82 -40.79 36.38
CA CYS A 1084 17.23 -41.35 35.17
C CYS A 1084 17.29 -42.89 35.16
N GLN A 1085 18.40 -43.48 35.61
CA GLN A 1085 18.52 -44.94 35.76
C GLN A 1085 17.53 -45.50 36.78
N GLN A 1086 17.32 -44.80 37.90
CA GLN A 1086 16.32 -45.19 38.90
C GLN A 1086 14.91 -45.09 38.33
N MET A 1087 14.56 -43.98 37.70
CA MET A 1087 13.26 -43.76 37.07
C MET A 1087 12.95 -44.85 36.03
N LEU A 1088 13.90 -45.22 35.16
CA LEU A 1088 13.69 -46.29 34.19
C LEU A 1088 13.39 -47.64 34.86
N ARG A 1089 14.12 -48.00 35.92
CA ARG A 1089 13.84 -49.24 36.67
C ARG A 1089 12.45 -49.24 37.27
N ASP A 1090 12.06 -48.13 37.89
CA ASP A 1090 10.76 -47.99 38.55
C ASP A 1090 9.61 -48.04 37.52
N GLN A 1091 9.76 -47.37 36.37
CA GLN A 1091 8.75 -47.38 35.32
C GLN A 1091 8.65 -48.73 34.59
N VAL A 1092 9.75 -49.43 34.36
CA VAL A 1092 9.70 -50.81 33.83
C VAL A 1092 8.92 -51.72 34.79
N GLN A 1093 9.11 -51.56 36.10
CA GLN A 1093 8.37 -52.31 37.11
C GLN A 1093 6.89 -51.95 37.13
N LEU A 1094 6.55 -50.66 36.97
CA LEU A 1094 5.17 -50.19 36.88
C LEU A 1094 4.45 -50.79 35.65
N HIS A 1095 5.14 -50.79 34.51
CA HIS A 1095 4.64 -51.32 33.23
C HIS A 1095 4.86 -52.82 33.06
N ARG A 1096 5.14 -53.59 34.12
CA ARG A 1096 5.46 -55.04 34.03
C ARG A 1096 4.43 -55.91 33.29
N ALA A 1097 3.18 -55.44 33.20
CA ALA A 1097 2.10 -56.10 32.46
C ALA A 1097 2.10 -55.78 30.95
N SER A 1098 2.80 -54.73 30.52
CA SER A 1098 2.98 -54.32 29.12
C SER A 1098 4.04 -55.18 28.44
N LYS A 1099 3.76 -55.63 27.21
CA LYS A 1099 4.78 -56.30 26.35
C LYS A 1099 5.87 -55.33 25.87
N SER A 1100 5.64 -54.03 26.01
CA SER A 1100 6.56 -52.94 25.64
C SER A 1100 7.09 -52.17 26.85
N ALA A 1101 7.05 -52.75 28.07
CA ALA A 1101 7.39 -52.07 29.32
C ALA A 1101 8.68 -51.22 29.27
N ALA A 1102 9.76 -51.75 28.67
CA ALA A 1102 11.02 -51.02 28.52
C ALA A 1102 10.95 -49.84 27.53
N ALA A 1103 10.21 -50.00 26.44
CA ALA A 1103 10.00 -48.92 25.47
C ALA A 1103 9.07 -47.83 26.03
N ASP A 1104 8.03 -48.23 26.77
CA ASP A 1104 7.10 -47.32 27.43
C ASP A 1104 7.82 -46.49 28.53
N ALA A 1105 8.63 -47.15 29.37
CA ALA A 1105 9.46 -46.48 30.37
C ALA A 1105 10.47 -45.49 29.75
N LEU A 1106 11.09 -45.86 28.62
CA LEU A 1106 12.00 -44.95 27.91
C LEU A 1106 11.27 -43.76 27.30
N ALA A 1107 10.06 -43.94 26.77
CA ALA A 1107 9.23 -42.85 26.26
C ALA A 1107 8.84 -41.86 27.36
N GLU A 1108 8.48 -42.34 28.55
CA GLU A 1108 8.18 -41.49 29.71
C GLU A 1108 9.42 -40.74 30.20
N LEU A 1109 10.60 -41.37 30.21
CA LEU A 1109 11.85 -40.66 30.50
C LEU A 1109 12.12 -39.57 29.45
N CYS A 1110 11.94 -39.88 28.16
CA CYS A 1110 12.11 -38.89 27.08
C CYS A 1110 11.17 -37.69 27.27
N GLN A 1111 9.91 -37.95 27.63
CA GLN A 1111 8.92 -36.91 27.93
C GLN A 1111 9.33 -36.06 29.14
N ALA A 1112 9.83 -36.68 30.21
CA ALA A 1112 10.32 -35.95 31.39
C ALA A 1112 11.51 -35.04 31.05
N ILE A 1113 12.46 -35.51 30.24
CA ILE A 1113 13.61 -34.71 29.79
C ILE A 1113 13.17 -33.55 28.88
N LEU A 1114 12.23 -33.77 27.97
CA LEU A 1114 11.67 -32.69 27.14
C LEU A 1114 11.01 -31.59 27.98
N ASN A 1115 10.45 -31.93 29.14
CA ASN A 1115 9.80 -30.98 30.06
C ASN A 1115 10.79 -30.26 31.02
N LEU A 1116 12.10 -30.45 30.87
CA LEU A 1116 13.07 -29.70 31.69
C LEU A 1116 13.12 -28.24 31.29
N ASN A 1117 13.41 -27.36 32.26
CA ASN A 1117 13.58 -25.93 32.01
C ASN A 1117 14.64 -25.66 30.93
N GLU A 1118 15.73 -26.40 30.88
CA GLU A 1118 16.80 -26.25 29.86
C GLU A 1118 16.30 -26.38 28.41
N GLN A 1119 15.15 -27.04 28.19
CA GLN A 1119 14.52 -27.12 26.88
C GLN A 1119 13.84 -25.79 26.47
N LEU A 1120 13.48 -24.96 27.46
CA LEU A 1120 12.77 -23.70 27.28
C LEU A 1120 13.70 -22.49 27.25
N TYR A 1121 15.01 -22.65 27.49
CA TYR A 1121 15.99 -21.57 27.50
C TYR A 1121 17.15 -21.82 26.52
N LEU A 1122 17.83 -20.74 26.12
CA LEU A 1122 18.96 -20.80 25.16
C LEU A 1122 20.23 -21.48 25.71
N GLU A 1123 20.36 -21.61 27.03
CA GLU A 1123 21.60 -22.04 27.69
C GLU A 1123 21.37 -22.73 29.04
#